data_AF-A0A9X1WV05-F1
#
_entry.id   AF-A0A9X1WV05-F1
#
_cell.length_a   1.000
_cell.length_b   1.000
_cell.length_c   1.000
_cell.angle_alpha   90.00
_cell.angle_beta   90.00
_cell.angle_gamma   90.00
#
_symmetry.space_group_name_H-M   'P 1'
#
loop_
_entity.id
_entity.type
_entity.pdbx_description
1 polymer ?
#
loop_
_entity_poly.entity_id
_entity_poly.type
_entity_poly.pdbx_seq_one_letter_code
_entity_poly.pdbx_strand_id
1 'polypeptide(L)'
;MDTKTVIESTLKPLSLCVLLALGGCWFDGSSSGKNSGENQQDSENNSGENEETVKTTKLEGTTAVGAPLVGANINLNCAGYAKQNATTTNSTGQWSFAVPTANLPCVVSATGGTANGATNQQALYTLSLANQTNANITPITSLALAHAANAALGMTLQELAQTSNLDFQKLNGQINASMEKLKQDLLAKGYSYPSTANFNPLITPFAPQAGNAYDDLLEALMTAAQAANTSWNTLLSTYAAGGSLPTVSSNTGGNNNGGNNNGGNTNNPIRELGLATLSGYSTANQSDFFAGVKGTYPVAIYRAPAGKESQIGEGSLSISGTVDNWSMQLKAADGTIISSLNSNDVFIDMLTPFVGQVFLNGGTTPDKYLSTYIKANGFIEGVAGGQYEYGFRNNIVSYGEKVPAVFNHLAGKWQGKTAATLCGVNDVNIEIGNAGKVSTSGTDDVKCTASSLELTWDGNDDYIEKSDSTYNIYLDSKPDGTGKAKTIRLGVNTLDQVPSQISASTKVSGGSFNTKNAVIDDGGNNTGGNTGTDVEFTAAELAAKSKLGGLGGATGVVDGATTFTYFKARSFSKTTDPYFIIDYRAEDGKGDWNIAFPTKSGTYPCAEDSSLANSPYNGAQKALLSLNLTTTGVARGSAVSGGSCTVKVKITDTAVEGVFSGTLSSFLGAKNVISAGYFYHPLAK
;
A
#
# COMPACT_ATOMS: atom_id res chain seq x y z
N MET A 1 -16.09 66.62 6.30
CA MET A 1 -17.27 66.36 5.45
C MET A 1 -17.25 64.86 5.15
N ASP A 2 -18.06 63.98 5.73
CA ASP A 2 -19.09 64.09 6.75
C ASP A 2 -19.28 62.71 7.42
N THR A 3 -19.53 62.76 8.74
CA THR A 3 -20.27 61.83 9.63
C THR A 3 -20.33 60.33 9.29
N LYS A 4 -19.73 59.43 10.09
CA LYS A 4 -20.10 59.00 11.46
C LYS A 4 -21.47 58.30 11.52
N THR A 5 -21.49 56.97 11.62
CA THR A 5 -22.50 56.24 12.41
C THR A 5 -21.89 54.98 13.00
N VAL A 6 -21.86 54.99 14.33
CA VAL A 6 -21.44 53.94 15.26
C VAL A 6 -22.69 53.12 15.58
N ILE A 7 -22.60 51.78 15.55
CA ILE A 7 -23.50 50.92 16.33
C ILE A 7 -22.61 49.94 17.11
N GLU A 8 -22.32 50.34 18.35
CA GLU A 8 -21.94 49.43 19.41
C GLU A 8 -23.23 48.76 19.94
N SER A 9 -23.20 47.45 20.11
CA SER A 9 -24.04 46.79 21.11
C SER A 9 -23.25 45.63 21.74
N THR A 10 -22.48 45.99 22.75
CA THR A 10 -22.10 45.14 23.88
C THR A 10 -23.37 44.65 24.58
N LEU A 11 -23.50 43.33 24.79
CA LEU A 11 -24.17 42.71 25.94
C LEU A 11 -23.91 41.18 25.93
N LYS A 12 -22.95 40.75 26.75
CA LYS A 12 -22.93 39.44 27.45
C LYS A 12 -22.94 39.79 28.96
N PRO A 13 -23.23 38.87 29.91
CA PRO A 13 -23.77 37.51 29.80
C PRO A 13 -25.01 37.32 30.70
N LEU A 14 -25.83 36.30 30.45
CA LEU A 14 -26.67 35.71 31.50
C LEU A 14 -26.53 34.19 31.46
N SER A 15 -25.83 33.73 32.50
CA SER A 15 -25.75 32.36 32.95
C SER A 15 -27.17 31.83 33.20
N LEU A 16 -27.54 30.73 32.53
CA LEU A 16 -28.71 29.95 32.88
C LEU A 16 -28.25 28.52 33.18
N CYS A 17 -27.97 28.29 34.47
CA CYS A 17 -27.92 26.96 35.05
C CYS A 17 -29.31 26.30 34.91
N VAL A 18 -29.39 25.19 34.19
CA VAL A 18 -30.52 24.26 34.32
C VAL A 18 -30.08 23.17 35.30
N LEU A 19 -30.48 23.35 36.57
CA LEU A 19 -30.62 22.26 37.52
C LEU A 19 -31.82 21.42 37.08
N LEU A 20 -31.60 20.13 36.82
CA LEU A 20 -32.64 19.11 36.91
C LEU A 20 -32.26 18.18 38.06
N ALA A 21 -32.90 18.42 39.21
CA ALA A 21 -32.90 17.58 40.38
C ALA A 21 -34.36 17.27 40.75
N LEU A 22 -34.79 16.05 40.46
CA LEU A 22 -35.85 15.27 41.11
C LEU A 22 -35.52 13.82 40.68
N GLY A 23 -35.31 12.82 41.52
CA GLY A 23 -35.93 12.51 42.81
C GLY A 23 -36.50 11.09 42.66
N GLY A 24 -35.87 10.10 43.29
CA GLY A 24 -36.31 8.70 43.24
C GLY A 24 -35.60 7.89 44.31
N CYS A 25 -36.33 7.63 45.39
CA CYS A 25 -35.85 7.19 46.69
C CYS A 25 -35.32 5.76 46.72
N TRP A 26 -34.30 5.58 47.57
CA TRP A 26 -33.94 4.34 48.25
C TRP A 26 -35.14 3.70 48.96
N PHE A 27 -35.23 2.38 48.88
CA PHE A 27 -35.74 1.54 49.96
C PHE A 27 -34.70 0.46 50.26
N ASP A 28 -33.88 0.74 51.27
CA ASP A 28 -33.24 -0.28 52.11
C ASP A 28 -34.21 -0.57 53.26
N GLY A 29 -34.39 -1.84 53.58
CA GLY A 29 -35.47 -2.35 54.42
C GLY A 29 -35.05 -3.59 55.18
N SER A 30 -33.98 -3.48 55.96
CA SER A 30 -33.62 -4.43 57.01
C SER A 30 -34.40 -4.10 58.28
N SER A 31 -35.31 -4.98 58.71
CA SER A 31 -35.92 -4.89 60.05
C SER A 31 -35.85 -6.23 60.76
N SER A 32 -35.10 -6.22 61.86
CA SER A 32 -35.18 -7.19 62.95
C SER A 32 -36.33 -6.77 63.88
N GLY A 33 -37.23 -7.70 64.24
CA GLY A 33 -38.39 -7.39 65.07
C GLY A 33 -39.09 -8.63 65.59
N LYS A 34 -39.05 -8.79 66.91
CA LYS A 34 -39.47 -9.94 67.72
C LYS A 34 -40.98 -10.26 67.66
N ASN A 35 -41.25 -11.57 67.58
CA ASN A 35 -42.14 -12.38 68.43
C ASN A 35 -43.22 -11.66 69.27
N SER A 36 -44.49 -11.92 68.94
CA SER A 36 -45.59 -12.11 69.91
C SER A 36 -46.71 -12.88 69.20
N GLY A 37 -47.04 -14.07 69.71
CA GLY A 37 -48.06 -14.94 69.13
C GLY A 37 -49.48 -14.51 69.47
N GLU A 38 -50.43 -14.98 68.66
CA GLU A 38 -51.73 -15.43 69.15
C GLU A 38 -52.40 -16.35 68.12
N ASN A 39 -53.06 -17.37 68.65
CA ASN A 39 -53.74 -18.48 67.98
C ASN A 39 -54.80 -18.02 66.97
N GLN A 40 -54.82 -18.66 65.79
CA GLN A 40 -56.08 -19.17 65.26
C GLN A 40 -55.87 -20.37 64.34
N GLN A 41 -56.30 -21.53 64.87
CA GLN A 41 -56.71 -22.73 64.14
C GLN A 41 -57.69 -22.36 63.03
N ASP A 42 -57.43 -22.79 61.79
CA ASP A 42 -58.26 -23.80 61.13
C ASP A 42 -57.82 -24.08 59.68
N SER A 43 -57.96 -25.35 59.31
CA SER A 43 -58.02 -25.93 57.97
C SER A 43 -56.71 -26.24 57.24
N GLU A 44 -56.23 -27.46 57.52
CA GLU A 44 -55.29 -28.22 56.70
C GLU A 44 -55.82 -28.38 55.26
N ASN A 45 -55.06 -27.90 54.28
CA ASN A 45 -55.09 -28.44 52.92
C ASN A 45 -53.64 -28.58 52.45
N ASN A 46 -53.14 -29.81 52.57
CA ASN A 46 -51.76 -30.20 52.37
C ASN A 46 -51.53 -30.52 50.89
N SER A 47 -51.00 -29.56 50.12
CA SER A 47 -50.37 -29.83 48.83
C SER A 47 -48.92 -29.36 48.89
N GLY A 48 -48.06 -30.20 49.46
CA GLY A 48 -46.61 -30.04 49.35
C GLY A 48 -46.16 -30.26 47.91
N GLU A 49 -46.20 -29.21 47.11
CA GLU A 49 -45.47 -29.17 45.84
C GLU A 49 -43.99 -29.01 46.18
N ASN A 50 -43.27 -30.11 45.99
CA ASN A 50 -41.83 -30.22 46.11
C ASN A 50 -41.22 -29.38 44.96
N GLU A 51 -40.90 -28.10 45.20
CA GLU A 51 -40.17 -27.28 44.23
C GLU A 51 -38.77 -27.88 44.01
N GLU A 52 -38.69 -28.77 43.01
CA GLU A 52 -37.45 -29.38 42.58
C GLU A 52 -36.54 -28.27 42.04
N THR A 53 -35.51 -27.92 42.81
CA THR A 53 -34.58 -26.84 42.44
C THR A 53 -33.93 -27.19 41.10
N VAL A 54 -34.26 -26.43 40.05
CA VAL A 54 -33.73 -26.65 38.71
C VAL A 54 -32.21 -26.54 38.74
N LYS A 55 -31.53 -27.65 38.50
CA LYS A 55 -30.06 -27.69 38.44
C LYS A 55 -29.57 -26.84 37.27
N THR A 56 -28.66 -25.91 37.55
CA THR A 56 -28.03 -25.05 36.53
C THR A 56 -26.55 -25.35 36.38
N THR A 57 -26.05 -25.26 35.16
CA THR A 57 -24.62 -25.25 34.82
C THR A 57 -24.19 -23.83 34.47
N LYS A 58 -23.08 -23.36 35.04
CA LYS A 58 -22.46 -22.09 34.66
C LYS A 58 -21.71 -22.28 33.34
N LEU A 59 -22.12 -21.56 32.31
CA LEU A 59 -21.39 -21.43 31.06
C LEU A 59 -20.62 -20.10 31.08
N GLU A 60 -19.36 -20.13 30.69
CA GLU A 60 -18.46 -18.98 30.67
C GLU A 60 -17.54 -19.03 29.44
N GLY A 61 -16.83 -17.94 29.15
CA GLY A 61 -15.93 -17.89 28.01
C GLY A 61 -15.31 -16.53 27.76
N THR A 62 -14.42 -16.47 26.78
CA THR A 62 -13.82 -15.22 26.28
C THR A 62 -14.34 -14.93 24.87
N THR A 63 -14.73 -13.69 24.61
CA THR A 63 -15.07 -13.18 23.28
C THR A 63 -13.97 -12.25 22.79
N ALA A 64 -13.34 -12.56 21.67
CA ALA A 64 -12.22 -11.77 21.13
C ALA A 64 -12.05 -11.90 19.62
N VAL A 65 -11.41 -10.90 19.01
CA VAL A 65 -11.06 -10.81 17.57
C VAL A 65 -9.57 -10.49 17.33
N GLY A 66 -8.67 -10.91 18.23
CA GLY A 66 -7.31 -10.37 18.35
C GLY A 66 -7.21 -9.20 19.35
N ALA A 67 -8.30 -8.97 20.07
CA ALA A 67 -8.46 -8.05 21.19
C ALA A 67 -9.77 -8.43 21.90
N PRO A 68 -9.91 -8.15 23.22
CA PRO A 68 -11.16 -8.40 23.93
C PRO A 68 -12.32 -7.62 23.29
N LEU A 69 -13.44 -8.30 23.05
CA LEU A 69 -14.68 -7.61 22.68
C LEU A 69 -15.38 -7.16 23.95
N VAL A 70 -15.36 -5.86 24.24
CA VAL A 70 -15.96 -5.25 25.44
C VAL A 70 -17.40 -4.84 25.19
N GLY A 71 -18.32 -5.21 26.08
CA GLY A 71 -19.74 -4.84 25.98
C GLY A 71 -20.51 -5.51 24.84
N ALA A 72 -20.02 -6.65 24.34
CA ALA A 72 -20.74 -7.45 23.35
C ALA A 72 -21.91 -8.19 24.01
N ASN A 73 -23.07 -8.21 23.35
CA ASN A 73 -24.27 -8.90 23.81
C ASN A 73 -24.17 -10.40 23.52
N ILE A 74 -24.38 -11.23 24.54
CA ILE A 74 -24.36 -12.70 24.42
C ILE A 74 -25.79 -13.23 24.34
N ASN A 75 -26.07 -14.02 23.31
CA ASN A 75 -27.34 -14.74 23.14
C ASN A 75 -27.10 -16.26 23.16
N LEU A 76 -28.03 -17.00 23.76
CA LEU A 76 -27.97 -18.46 23.84
C LEU A 76 -29.18 -19.08 23.14
N ASN A 77 -28.92 -20.09 22.32
CA ASN A 77 -29.92 -21.00 21.75
C ASN A 77 -29.52 -22.44 22.11
N CYS A 78 -30.18 -23.00 23.12
CA CYS A 78 -29.91 -24.30 23.72
C CYS A 78 -31.05 -25.29 23.44
N ALA A 79 -30.87 -26.55 23.78
CA ALA A 79 -31.89 -27.58 23.59
C ALA A 79 -33.15 -27.26 24.41
N GLY A 80 -34.21 -26.76 23.75
CA GLY A 80 -35.48 -26.37 24.41
C GLY A 80 -35.40 -25.11 25.27
N TYR A 81 -34.32 -24.33 25.18
CA TYR A 81 -34.14 -23.10 25.96
C TYR A 81 -33.40 -22.06 25.12
N ALA A 82 -33.98 -20.87 24.96
CA ALA A 82 -33.32 -19.75 24.28
C ALA A 82 -33.39 -18.49 25.14
N LYS A 83 -32.30 -17.73 25.17
CA LYS A 83 -32.20 -16.46 25.90
C LYS A 83 -31.46 -15.42 25.08
N GLN A 84 -32.17 -14.39 24.66
CA GLN A 84 -31.58 -13.19 24.06
C GLN A 84 -31.05 -12.26 25.16
N ASN A 85 -29.94 -11.56 24.88
CA ASN A 85 -29.25 -10.64 25.78
C ASN A 85 -29.05 -11.24 27.18
N ALA A 86 -28.54 -12.47 27.23
CA ALA A 86 -28.37 -13.21 28.47
C ALA A 86 -27.34 -12.53 29.39
N THR A 87 -26.27 -11.99 28.81
CA THR A 87 -25.23 -11.25 29.51
C THR A 87 -24.45 -10.36 28.51
N THR A 88 -23.52 -9.55 29.02
CA THR A 88 -22.57 -8.78 28.21
C THR A 88 -21.15 -9.13 28.59
N THR A 89 -20.23 -9.03 27.65
CA THR A 89 -18.80 -9.20 27.94
C THR A 89 -18.25 -8.04 28.77
N ASN A 90 -17.34 -8.35 29.70
CA ASN A 90 -16.64 -7.34 30.52
C ASN A 90 -15.45 -6.71 29.77
N SER A 91 -14.62 -5.91 30.48
CA SER A 91 -13.44 -5.23 29.92
C SER A 91 -12.34 -6.18 29.41
N THR A 92 -12.35 -7.45 29.81
CA THR A 92 -11.40 -8.47 29.34
C THR A 92 -12.03 -9.42 28.31
N GLY A 93 -13.23 -9.09 27.81
CA GLY A 93 -13.98 -9.91 26.86
C GLY A 93 -14.62 -11.15 27.48
N GLN A 94 -14.52 -11.34 28.80
CA GLN A 94 -15.08 -12.49 29.49
C GLN A 94 -16.59 -12.33 29.67
N TRP A 95 -17.31 -13.45 29.60
CA TRP A 95 -18.74 -13.53 29.85
C TRP A 95 -19.09 -14.76 30.68
N SER A 96 -20.23 -14.71 31.36
CA SER A 96 -20.78 -15.87 32.07
C SER A 96 -22.29 -15.79 32.23
N PHE A 97 -22.95 -16.95 32.14
CA PHE A 97 -24.39 -17.10 32.33
C PHE A 97 -24.74 -18.50 32.86
N ALA A 98 -25.77 -18.60 33.71
CA ALA A 98 -26.26 -19.88 34.23
C ALA A 98 -27.38 -20.45 33.32
N VAL A 99 -27.18 -21.66 32.81
CA VAL A 99 -28.13 -22.38 31.94
C VAL A 99 -28.67 -23.59 32.70
N PRO A 100 -29.96 -23.93 32.63
CA PRO A 100 -30.42 -25.19 33.21
C PRO A 100 -29.66 -26.36 32.59
N THR A 101 -29.12 -27.27 33.43
CA THR A 101 -28.22 -28.33 32.98
C THR A 101 -28.87 -29.24 31.94
N ALA A 102 -30.19 -29.47 32.05
CA ALA A 102 -30.97 -30.29 31.12
C ALA A 102 -31.10 -29.69 29.72
N ASN A 103 -30.82 -28.39 29.55
CA ASN A 103 -30.93 -27.70 28.28
C ASN A 103 -29.61 -27.59 27.51
N LEU A 104 -28.47 -27.98 28.10
CA LEU A 104 -27.22 -28.07 27.33
C LEU A 104 -27.31 -29.23 26.33
N PRO A 105 -26.68 -29.14 25.13
CA PRO A 105 -25.76 -28.10 24.62
C PRO A 105 -26.41 -26.79 24.12
N CYS A 106 -25.57 -25.77 23.83
CA CYS A 106 -26.01 -24.45 23.35
C CYS A 106 -25.18 -23.95 22.16
N VAL A 107 -25.84 -23.36 21.17
CA VAL A 107 -25.22 -22.40 20.27
C VAL A 107 -25.20 -21.05 20.97
N VAL A 108 -24.03 -20.42 21.04
CA VAL A 108 -23.86 -19.11 21.68
C VAL A 108 -23.39 -18.12 20.63
N SER A 109 -23.98 -16.93 20.61
CA SER A 109 -23.59 -15.85 19.71
C SER A 109 -23.23 -14.57 20.47
N ALA A 110 -22.27 -13.83 19.94
CA ALA A 110 -21.89 -12.50 20.41
C ALA A 110 -22.11 -11.48 19.30
N THR A 111 -22.73 -10.34 19.64
CA THR A 111 -22.98 -9.23 18.71
C THR A 111 -22.66 -7.88 19.35
N GLY A 112 -22.24 -6.91 18.53
CA GLY A 112 -21.85 -5.58 18.99
C GLY A 112 -20.55 -5.57 19.79
N GLY A 113 -20.46 -4.65 20.75
CA GLY A 113 -19.26 -4.39 21.55
C GLY A 113 -18.18 -3.61 20.81
N THR A 114 -17.05 -3.42 21.48
CA THR A 114 -15.86 -2.75 20.92
C THR A 114 -14.60 -3.57 21.11
N ALA A 115 -13.75 -3.63 20.09
CA ALA A 115 -12.38 -4.14 20.17
C ALA A 115 -11.42 -2.96 19.96
N ASN A 116 -10.49 -2.73 20.87
CA ASN A 116 -9.55 -1.58 20.83
C ASN A 116 -10.26 -0.22 20.60
N GLY A 117 -11.44 -0.05 21.19
CA GLY A 117 -12.26 1.17 21.05
C GLY A 117 -13.04 1.28 19.74
N ALA A 118 -12.84 0.40 18.76
CA ALA A 118 -13.61 0.37 17.52
C ALA A 118 -14.84 -0.54 17.66
N THR A 119 -15.99 -0.09 17.14
CA THR A 119 -17.23 -0.88 17.14
C THR A 119 -17.07 -2.16 16.32
N ASN A 120 -17.38 -3.29 16.94
CA ASN A 120 -17.43 -4.57 16.25
C ASN A 120 -18.75 -4.71 15.49
N GLN A 121 -18.65 -4.88 14.17
CA GLN A 121 -19.80 -5.07 13.27
C GLN A 121 -20.09 -6.56 13.00
N GLN A 122 -19.27 -7.47 13.54
CA GLN A 122 -19.33 -8.89 13.23
C GLN A 122 -20.16 -9.64 14.28
N ALA A 123 -20.99 -10.56 13.81
CA ALA A 123 -21.57 -11.59 14.68
C ALA A 123 -20.59 -12.77 14.77
N LEU A 124 -20.30 -13.20 15.99
CA LEU A 124 -19.44 -14.35 16.27
C LEU A 124 -20.25 -15.45 16.95
N TYR A 125 -19.85 -16.69 16.73
CA TYR A 125 -20.60 -17.87 17.16
C TYR A 125 -19.66 -18.94 17.74
N THR A 126 -20.22 -19.75 18.62
CA THR A 126 -19.56 -20.94 19.17
C THR A 126 -20.60 -21.97 19.59
N LEU A 127 -20.13 -23.18 19.91
CA LEU A 127 -20.95 -24.28 20.40
C LEU A 127 -20.41 -24.72 21.76
N SER A 128 -21.28 -24.72 22.77
CA SER A 128 -21.06 -25.36 24.06
C SER A 128 -21.61 -26.78 24.02
N LEU A 129 -20.79 -27.77 24.38
CA LEU A 129 -21.22 -29.17 24.51
C LEU A 129 -21.77 -29.47 25.92
N ALA A 130 -22.53 -30.57 26.06
CA ALA A 130 -23.29 -30.91 27.28
C ALA A 130 -22.49 -30.88 28.60
N ASN A 131 -21.19 -31.17 28.57
CA ASN A 131 -20.32 -31.23 29.75
C ASN A 131 -19.27 -30.09 29.79
N GLN A 132 -19.41 -29.07 28.95
CA GLN A 132 -18.46 -27.96 28.87
C GLN A 132 -18.98 -26.77 29.68
N THR A 133 -18.10 -26.25 30.54
CA THR A 133 -18.35 -25.00 31.27
C THR A 133 -17.73 -23.80 30.57
N ASN A 134 -16.74 -24.00 29.70
CA ASN A 134 -16.09 -22.93 28.94
C ASN A 134 -16.46 -23.00 27.45
N ALA A 135 -16.79 -21.87 26.84
CA ALA A 135 -17.12 -21.71 25.42
C ALA A 135 -16.62 -20.36 24.89
N ASN A 136 -15.44 -20.35 24.26
CA ASN A 136 -14.89 -19.12 23.67
C ASN A 136 -15.67 -18.73 22.41
N ILE A 137 -15.86 -17.44 22.19
CA ILE A 137 -16.56 -16.88 21.03
C ILE A 137 -15.56 -16.05 20.21
N THR A 138 -15.01 -16.66 19.16
CA THR A 138 -13.94 -16.05 18.35
C THR A 138 -14.20 -16.26 16.85
N PRO A 139 -13.46 -15.55 15.97
CA PRO A 139 -13.43 -15.85 14.55
C PRO A 139 -13.19 -17.34 14.25
N ILE A 140 -12.25 -17.99 14.94
CA ILE A 140 -11.91 -19.40 14.72
C ILE A 140 -13.05 -20.34 15.11
N THR A 141 -13.69 -20.13 16.26
CA THR A 141 -14.83 -20.96 16.67
C THR A 141 -16.02 -20.78 15.73
N SER A 142 -16.19 -19.56 15.19
CA SER A 142 -17.24 -19.26 14.22
C SER A 142 -17.01 -19.99 12.90
N LEU A 143 -15.78 -19.98 12.36
CA LEU A 143 -15.43 -20.69 11.12
C LEU A 143 -15.64 -22.21 11.25
N ALA A 144 -15.19 -22.79 12.35
CA ALA A 144 -15.38 -24.22 12.60
C ALA A 144 -16.87 -24.58 12.75
N LEU A 145 -17.64 -23.75 13.47
CA LEU A 145 -19.08 -23.95 13.61
C LEU A 145 -19.82 -23.75 12.28
N ALA A 146 -19.41 -22.81 11.44
CA ALA A 146 -20.03 -22.57 10.13
C ALA A 146 -19.89 -23.80 9.22
N HIS A 147 -18.68 -24.36 9.16
CA HIS A 147 -18.41 -25.60 8.43
C HIS A 147 -19.19 -26.78 9.03
N ALA A 148 -19.19 -26.93 10.36
CA ALA A 148 -19.93 -28.01 11.03
C ALA A 148 -21.45 -27.91 10.80
N ALA A 149 -22.02 -26.71 10.89
CA ALA A 149 -23.45 -26.47 10.69
C ALA A 149 -23.88 -26.76 9.25
N ASN A 150 -23.08 -26.33 8.27
CA ASN A 150 -23.36 -26.62 6.87
C ASN A 150 -23.24 -28.12 6.58
N ALA A 151 -22.18 -28.78 7.05
CA ALA A 151 -21.95 -30.21 6.85
C ALA A 151 -22.99 -31.10 7.56
N ALA A 152 -23.41 -30.73 8.77
CA ALA A 152 -24.35 -31.53 9.57
C ALA A 152 -25.81 -31.31 9.17
N LEU A 153 -26.18 -30.04 8.91
CA LEU A 153 -27.58 -29.59 8.87
C LEU A 153 -27.91 -28.78 7.61
N GLY A 154 -26.93 -28.39 6.79
CA GLY A 154 -27.14 -27.50 5.64
C GLY A 154 -27.52 -26.08 6.03
N MET A 155 -27.23 -25.65 7.26
CA MET A 155 -27.63 -24.35 7.80
C MET A 155 -26.47 -23.34 7.82
N THR A 156 -26.82 -22.06 7.72
CA THR A 156 -25.95 -20.93 8.07
C THR A 156 -25.91 -20.74 9.59
N LEU A 157 -24.93 -19.97 10.09
CA LEU A 157 -24.83 -19.65 11.52
C LEU A 157 -26.01 -18.83 12.06
N GLN A 158 -26.57 -17.95 11.22
CA GLN A 158 -27.72 -17.13 11.61
C GLN A 158 -28.97 -17.99 11.79
N GLU A 159 -29.23 -18.91 10.86
CA GLU A 159 -30.32 -19.89 10.98
C GLU A 159 -30.13 -20.81 12.19
N LEU A 160 -28.88 -21.28 12.40
CA LEU A 160 -28.52 -22.11 13.53
C LEU A 160 -28.83 -21.40 14.87
N ALA A 161 -28.47 -20.12 15.00
CA ALA A 161 -28.69 -19.36 16.23
C ALA A 161 -30.18 -19.05 16.53
N GLN A 162 -31.09 -19.26 15.56
CA GLN A 162 -32.51 -18.93 15.69
C GLN A 162 -33.45 -20.15 15.67
N THR A 163 -32.96 -21.33 15.27
CA THR A 163 -33.78 -22.53 15.13
C THR A 163 -34.15 -23.14 16.48
N SER A 164 -35.44 -23.36 16.74
CA SER A 164 -35.95 -23.77 18.06
C SER A 164 -35.85 -25.27 18.38
N ASN A 165 -35.38 -26.12 17.45
CA ASN A 165 -35.24 -27.57 17.64
C ASN A 165 -34.01 -28.10 16.90
N LEU A 166 -32.81 -27.70 17.36
CA LEU A 166 -31.56 -28.13 16.73
C LEU A 166 -31.26 -29.61 17.02
N ASP A 167 -30.85 -30.34 15.98
CA ASP A 167 -30.25 -31.66 16.13
C ASP A 167 -28.79 -31.52 16.57
N PHE A 168 -28.61 -31.29 17.87
CA PHE A 168 -27.30 -31.13 18.48
C PHE A 168 -26.44 -32.39 18.41
N GLN A 169 -27.03 -33.57 18.23
CA GLN A 169 -26.27 -34.80 18.08
C GLN A 169 -25.50 -34.80 16.75
N LYS A 170 -26.15 -34.45 15.64
CA LYS A 170 -25.48 -34.28 14.34
C LYS A 170 -24.42 -33.20 14.38
N LEU A 171 -24.73 -32.06 14.99
CA LEU A 171 -23.80 -30.94 15.08
C LEU A 171 -22.55 -31.31 15.90
N ASN A 172 -22.73 -31.96 17.06
CA ASN A 172 -21.63 -32.46 17.89
C ASN A 172 -20.76 -33.50 17.14
N GLY A 173 -21.38 -34.33 16.29
CA GLY A 173 -20.65 -35.27 15.43
C GLY A 173 -19.71 -34.59 14.42
N GLN A 174 -20.00 -33.36 14.00
CA GLN A 174 -19.25 -32.64 12.97
C GLN A 174 -18.27 -31.60 13.51
N ILE A 175 -18.47 -31.08 14.73
CA ILE A 175 -17.66 -29.96 15.22
C ILE A 175 -16.18 -30.33 15.37
N ASN A 176 -15.86 -31.53 15.89
CA ASN A 176 -14.47 -31.97 16.06
C ASN A 176 -13.76 -32.15 14.71
N ALA A 177 -14.45 -32.73 13.71
CA ALA A 177 -13.91 -32.88 12.37
C ALA A 177 -13.67 -31.51 11.70
N SER A 178 -14.60 -30.57 11.90
CA SER A 178 -14.49 -29.21 11.37
C SER A 178 -13.35 -28.42 12.04
N MET A 179 -13.14 -28.60 13.35
CA MET A 179 -12.00 -28.03 14.08
C MET A 179 -10.66 -28.56 13.56
N GLU A 180 -10.54 -29.88 13.35
CA GLU A 180 -9.29 -30.45 12.81
C GLU A 180 -9.06 -30.01 11.36
N LYS A 181 -10.10 -29.97 10.52
CA LYS A 181 -10.00 -29.41 9.16
C LYS A 181 -9.51 -27.96 9.21
N LEU A 182 -10.11 -27.12 10.06
CA LEU A 182 -9.72 -25.71 10.20
C LEU A 182 -8.28 -25.54 10.63
N LYS A 183 -7.82 -26.34 11.58
CA LYS A 183 -6.41 -26.38 11.98
C LYS A 183 -5.49 -26.73 10.80
N GLN A 184 -5.83 -27.75 10.00
CA GLN A 184 -5.03 -28.12 8.83
C GLN A 184 -5.02 -27.00 7.77
N ASP A 185 -6.17 -26.37 7.51
CA ASP A 185 -6.27 -25.24 6.57
C ASP A 185 -5.46 -24.03 7.05
N LEU A 186 -5.50 -23.71 8.35
CA LEU A 186 -4.69 -22.64 8.96
C LEU A 186 -3.20 -22.94 8.79
N LEU A 187 -2.74 -24.15 9.12
CA LEU A 187 -1.33 -24.53 8.94
C LEU A 187 -0.91 -24.45 7.46
N ALA A 188 -1.74 -24.95 6.54
CA ALA A 188 -1.49 -24.90 5.11
C ALA A 188 -1.42 -23.47 4.53
N LYS A 189 -2.01 -22.50 5.23
CA LYS A 189 -2.03 -21.07 4.85
C LYS A 189 -0.98 -20.24 5.59
N GLY A 190 -0.10 -20.89 6.35
CA GLY A 190 1.04 -20.26 7.02
C GLY A 190 0.72 -19.65 8.39
N TYR A 191 -0.43 -19.96 8.97
CA TYR A 191 -0.77 -19.47 10.31
C TYR A 191 0.01 -20.24 11.39
N SER A 192 0.50 -19.50 12.39
CA SER A 192 1.07 -20.10 13.60
C SER A 192 -0.05 -20.59 14.51
N TYR A 193 -0.29 -21.91 14.51
CA TYR A 193 -1.27 -22.53 15.39
C TYR A 193 -0.64 -22.87 16.75
N PRO A 194 -1.29 -22.57 17.90
CA PRO A 194 -0.73 -22.88 19.22
C PRO A 194 -0.30 -24.34 19.38
N SER A 195 0.94 -24.55 19.80
CA SER A 195 1.58 -25.88 19.89
C SER A 195 1.26 -26.66 21.18
N THR A 196 0.50 -26.07 22.11
CA THR A 196 0.14 -26.76 23.36
C THR A 196 -0.66 -28.02 23.05
N ALA A 197 -0.26 -29.15 23.65
CA ALA A 197 -0.73 -30.50 23.30
C ALA A 197 -2.25 -30.72 23.37
N ASN A 198 -3.02 -29.79 23.92
CA ASN A 198 -4.48 -29.87 24.05
C ASN A 198 -5.18 -28.56 23.66
N PHE A 199 -4.61 -27.78 22.74
CA PHE A 199 -5.25 -26.55 22.29
C PHE A 199 -6.55 -26.86 21.55
N ASN A 200 -7.68 -26.46 22.14
CA ASN A 200 -8.99 -26.50 21.53
C ASN A 200 -9.60 -25.10 21.61
N PRO A 201 -9.64 -24.35 20.50
CA PRO A 201 -10.23 -23.02 20.42
C PRO A 201 -11.60 -22.86 21.09
N LEU A 202 -12.44 -23.90 21.08
CA LEU A 202 -13.77 -23.86 21.70
C LEU A 202 -13.71 -23.72 23.23
N ILE A 203 -12.73 -24.35 23.89
CA ILE A 203 -12.77 -24.54 25.35
C ILE A 203 -11.49 -24.17 26.08
N THR A 204 -10.36 -23.96 25.40
CA THR A 204 -9.10 -23.57 26.05
C THR A 204 -9.23 -22.14 26.55
N PRO A 205 -9.21 -21.89 27.87
CA PRO A 205 -9.28 -20.53 28.40
C PRO A 205 -8.08 -19.71 27.91
N PHE A 206 -8.30 -18.43 27.59
CA PHE A 206 -7.24 -17.51 27.22
C PHE A 206 -7.60 -16.07 27.61
N ALA A 207 -6.56 -15.25 27.76
CA ALA A 207 -6.66 -13.80 27.90
C ALA A 207 -6.26 -13.18 26.56
N PRO A 208 -7.13 -12.38 25.92
CA PRO A 208 -6.82 -11.74 24.65
C PRO A 208 -5.86 -10.58 24.90
N GLN A 209 -4.58 -10.84 24.66
CA GLN A 209 -3.48 -9.89 24.80
C GLN A 209 -2.37 -10.30 23.83
N ALA A 210 -1.63 -9.31 23.33
CA ALA A 210 -0.48 -9.54 22.47
C ALA A 210 0.53 -10.52 23.10
N GLY A 211 1.03 -11.46 22.30
CA GLY A 211 1.94 -12.52 22.73
C GLY A 211 1.23 -13.75 23.31
N ASN A 212 -0.09 -13.74 23.44
CA ASN A 212 -0.86 -14.96 23.64
C ASN A 212 -1.06 -15.65 22.29
N ALA A 213 -0.52 -16.86 22.12
CA ALA A 213 -0.54 -17.56 20.83
C ALA A 213 -1.95 -17.77 20.23
N TYR A 214 -3.02 -17.85 21.04
CA TYR A 214 -4.37 -17.92 20.50
C TYR A 214 -4.82 -16.53 20.01
N ASP A 215 -4.61 -15.48 20.79
CA ASP A 215 -4.97 -14.12 20.38
C ASP A 215 -4.17 -13.65 19.15
N ASP A 216 -2.87 -13.94 19.10
CA ASP A 216 -2.00 -13.66 17.94
C ASP A 216 -2.52 -14.37 16.67
N LEU A 217 -3.03 -15.60 16.81
CA LEU A 217 -3.66 -16.33 15.72
C LEU A 217 -4.98 -15.67 15.27
N LEU A 218 -5.78 -15.12 16.20
CA LEU A 218 -6.98 -14.36 15.86
C LEU A 218 -6.63 -13.08 15.10
N GLU A 219 -5.62 -12.34 15.56
CA GLU A 219 -5.13 -11.12 14.92
C GLU A 219 -4.61 -11.41 13.49
N ALA A 220 -3.83 -12.48 13.33
CA ALA A 220 -3.33 -12.92 12.04
C ALA A 220 -4.47 -13.23 11.06
N LEU A 221 -5.51 -13.94 11.52
CA LEU A 221 -6.68 -14.28 10.69
C LEU A 221 -7.46 -13.03 10.26
N MET A 222 -7.70 -12.10 11.18
CA MET A 222 -8.42 -10.86 10.87
C MET A 222 -7.61 -9.97 9.92
N THR A 223 -6.29 -9.90 10.12
CA THR A 223 -5.37 -9.17 9.25
C THR A 223 -5.34 -9.77 7.83
N ALA A 224 -5.24 -11.09 7.71
CA ALA A 224 -5.24 -11.77 6.42
C ALA A 224 -6.58 -11.63 5.68
N ALA A 225 -7.71 -11.67 6.40
CA ALA A 225 -9.02 -11.42 5.83
C ALA A 225 -9.14 -9.98 5.28
N GLN A 226 -8.65 -8.99 6.03
CA GLN A 226 -8.61 -7.61 5.59
C GLN A 226 -7.70 -7.43 4.36
N ALA A 227 -6.51 -8.03 4.37
CA ALA A 227 -5.56 -7.98 3.25
C ALA A 227 -6.14 -8.64 1.98
N ALA A 228 -6.96 -9.68 2.12
CA ALA A 228 -7.69 -10.31 1.03
C ALA A 228 -8.94 -9.54 0.58
N ASN A 229 -9.23 -8.37 1.19
CA ASN A 229 -10.42 -7.57 0.96
C ASN A 229 -11.73 -8.40 1.05
N THR A 230 -11.79 -9.36 1.98
CA THR A 230 -12.97 -10.20 2.19
C THR A 230 -13.72 -9.76 3.44
N SER A 231 -15.04 -9.63 3.33
CA SER A 231 -15.88 -9.36 4.50
C SER A 231 -15.95 -10.60 5.39
N TRP A 232 -16.18 -10.40 6.70
CA TRP A 232 -16.33 -11.51 7.64
C TRP A 232 -17.46 -12.48 7.24
N ASN A 233 -18.60 -11.96 6.81
CA ASN A 233 -19.73 -12.79 6.35
C ASN A 233 -19.39 -13.57 5.08
N THR A 234 -18.65 -12.96 4.14
CA THR A 234 -18.16 -13.64 2.94
C THR A 234 -17.23 -14.79 3.32
N LEU A 235 -16.26 -14.53 4.20
CA LEU A 235 -15.32 -15.55 4.66
C LEU A 235 -16.04 -16.72 5.35
N LEU A 236 -16.99 -16.45 6.25
CA LEU A 236 -17.80 -17.49 6.90
C LEU A 236 -18.54 -18.35 5.87
N SER A 237 -19.26 -17.72 4.93
CA SER A 237 -20.04 -18.46 3.92
C SER A 237 -19.17 -19.27 2.96
N THR A 238 -18.05 -18.71 2.51
CA THR A 238 -17.09 -19.39 1.62
C THR A 238 -16.43 -20.56 2.33
N TYR A 239 -16.00 -20.38 3.58
CA TYR A 239 -15.39 -21.45 4.35
C TYR A 239 -16.38 -22.56 4.71
N ALA A 240 -17.62 -22.20 5.07
CA ALA A 240 -18.69 -23.16 5.33
C ALA A 240 -18.96 -24.08 4.12
N ALA A 241 -18.85 -23.54 2.91
CA ALA A 241 -18.98 -24.28 1.65
C ALA A 241 -17.70 -25.05 1.23
N GLY A 242 -16.68 -25.10 2.08
CA GLY A 242 -15.41 -25.81 1.81
C GLY A 242 -14.36 -24.99 1.04
N GLY A 243 -14.55 -23.68 0.90
CA GLY A 243 -13.57 -22.78 0.30
C GLY A 243 -12.29 -22.60 1.15
N SER A 244 -11.29 -21.92 0.60
CA SER A 244 -10.00 -21.74 1.27
C SER A 244 -9.93 -20.48 2.14
N LEU A 245 -9.18 -20.54 3.24
CA LEU A 245 -8.83 -19.36 4.03
C LEU A 245 -7.89 -18.40 3.27
N PRO A 246 -7.89 -17.10 3.61
CA PRO A 246 -6.86 -16.16 3.16
C PRO A 246 -5.49 -16.61 3.66
N THR A 247 -4.45 -16.40 2.85
CA THR A 247 -3.05 -16.69 3.22
C THR A 247 -2.54 -15.62 4.17
N VAL A 248 -1.77 -16.02 5.18
CA VAL A 248 -0.97 -15.04 5.94
C VAL A 248 0.01 -14.41 4.97
N SER A 249 -0.01 -13.09 4.83
CA SER A 249 1.04 -12.40 4.10
C SER A 249 2.35 -12.68 4.85
N SER A 250 3.29 -13.36 4.20
CA SER A 250 4.54 -13.79 4.81
C SER A 250 5.48 -12.61 5.07
N ASN A 251 5.05 -11.64 5.88
CA ASN A 251 5.95 -10.73 6.60
C ASN A 251 6.51 -11.48 7.82
N THR A 252 7.00 -12.71 7.62
CA THR A 252 7.51 -13.59 8.66
C THR A 252 8.88 -13.12 9.16
N GLY A 253 8.85 -12.14 10.05
CA GLY A 253 9.88 -11.83 11.03
C GLY A 253 9.36 -12.03 12.45
N GLY A 254 8.71 -13.15 12.74
CA GLY A 254 8.23 -13.52 14.07
C GLY A 254 9.37 -14.08 14.92
N ASN A 255 9.94 -13.25 15.78
CA ASN A 255 10.96 -13.65 16.74
C ASN A 255 10.28 -14.22 18.00
N ASN A 256 10.48 -15.51 18.26
CA ASN A 256 10.27 -16.08 19.60
C ASN A 256 11.27 -15.41 20.56
N ASN A 257 10.82 -14.52 21.44
CA ASN A 257 11.59 -14.24 22.65
C ASN A 257 10.69 -13.85 23.81
N GLY A 258 10.49 -14.79 24.73
CA GLY A 258 10.07 -14.48 26.08
C GLY A 258 11.20 -13.77 26.80
N GLY A 259 10.95 -12.56 27.29
CA GLY A 259 11.94 -11.76 28.01
C GLY A 259 11.30 -10.61 28.77
N ASN A 260 11.25 -10.78 30.09
CA ASN A 260 10.89 -9.85 31.16
C ASN A 260 10.58 -8.37 30.82
N ASN A 261 9.41 -7.96 31.30
CA ASN A 261 9.01 -6.58 31.53
C ASN A 261 10.04 -5.80 32.36
N ASN A 262 10.61 -4.74 31.80
CA ASN A 262 10.76 -3.47 32.50
C ASN A 262 11.00 -2.29 31.52
N GLY A 263 10.03 -1.35 31.49
CA GLY A 263 10.19 0.08 31.22
C GLY A 263 10.76 0.56 29.86
N GLY A 264 9.91 1.22 29.06
CA GLY A 264 10.33 2.15 28.00
C GLY A 264 9.72 1.83 26.62
N ASN A 265 8.68 2.57 26.26
CA ASN A 265 7.89 2.43 25.04
C ASN A 265 8.62 2.96 23.79
N THR A 266 9.19 2.09 22.95
CA THR A 266 9.59 2.39 21.54
C THR A 266 9.42 1.19 20.59
N ASN A 267 8.62 0.18 20.93
CA ASN A 267 8.40 -0.97 20.04
C ASN A 267 7.45 -0.58 18.91
N ASN A 268 7.96 0.05 17.85
CA ASN A 268 7.24 0.20 16.59
C ASN A 268 7.02 -1.20 15.99
N PRO A 269 5.76 -1.68 15.89
CA PRO A 269 5.49 -2.91 15.17
C PRO A 269 5.82 -2.69 13.69
N ILE A 270 6.49 -3.67 13.08
CA ILE A 270 6.61 -3.77 11.62
C ILE A 270 5.23 -4.18 11.10
N ARG A 271 4.30 -3.23 11.05
CA ARG A 271 2.96 -3.45 10.54
C ARG A 271 2.80 -2.61 9.29
N GLU A 272 2.59 -3.28 8.16
CA GLU A 272 2.18 -2.62 6.93
C GLU A 272 0.82 -1.97 7.20
N LEU A 273 0.78 -0.64 7.23
CA LEU A 273 -0.47 0.09 7.26
C LEU A 273 -1.10 -0.07 5.88
N GLY A 274 -1.99 -1.06 5.75
CA GLY A 274 -2.65 -1.38 4.49
C GLY A 274 -3.42 -0.20 3.89
N LEU A 275 -3.89 -0.37 2.66
CA LEU A 275 -4.73 0.62 2.00
C LEU A 275 -6.05 0.80 2.77
N ALA A 276 -6.56 2.03 2.81
CA ALA A 276 -7.82 2.33 3.46
C ALA A 276 -8.99 1.68 2.71
N THR A 277 -9.94 1.11 3.44
CA THR A 277 -11.23 0.72 2.86
C THR A 277 -12.08 1.98 2.68
N LEU A 278 -12.21 2.45 1.45
CA LEU A 278 -13.07 3.58 1.09
C LEU A 278 -14.42 3.05 0.62
N SER A 279 -15.49 3.75 0.96
CA SER A 279 -16.75 3.60 0.22
C SER A 279 -16.45 4.02 -1.22
N GLY A 280 -16.67 3.12 -2.18
CA GLY A 280 -16.36 3.40 -3.58
C GLY A 280 -16.96 4.74 -4.01
N TYR A 281 -16.15 5.59 -4.66
CA TYR A 281 -16.55 6.93 -5.07
C TYR A 281 -16.30 7.19 -6.53
N SER A 282 -17.11 8.07 -7.10
CA SER A 282 -16.92 8.60 -8.44
C SER A 282 -15.93 9.74 -8.42
N THR A 283 -15.04 9.77 -9.41
CA THR A 283 -14.15 10.93 -9.60
C THR A 283 -14.81 12.08 -10.36
N ALA A 284 -16.09 11.96 -10.71
CA ALA A 284 -16.83 12.95 -11.49
C ALA A 284 -17.59 13.97 -10.63
N ASN A 285 -17.81 13.70 -9.35
CA ASN A 285 -18.68 14.50 -8.49
C ASN A 285 -18.06 14.64 -7.08
N GLN A 286 -17.93 15.89 -6.61
CA GLN A 286 -17.39 16.19 -5.27
C GLN A 286 -18.24 15.59 -4.15
N SER A 287 -19.57 15.56 -4.28
CA SER A 287 -20.45 14.96 -3.28
C SER A 287 -20.21 13.47 -3.13
N ASP A 288 -20.07 12.75 -4.25
CA ASP A 288 -19.78 11.31 -4.25
C ASP A 288 -18.39 11.04 -3.69
N PHE A 289 -17.41 11.89 -4.03
CA PHE A 289 -16.08 11.83 -3.46
C PHE A 289 -16.11 11.96 -1.94
N PHE A 290 -16.72 13.01 -1.38
CA PHE A 290 -16.80 13.22 0.08
C PHE A 290 -17.59 12.13 0.80
N ALA A 291 -18.65 11.62 0.18
CA ALA A 291 -19.38 10.47 0.72
C ALA A 291 -18.46 9.24 0.80
N GLY A 292 -17.59 9.03 -0.19
CA GLY A 292 -16.65 7.91 -0.25
C GLY A 292 -15.47 7.98 0.71
N VAL A 293 -14.92 9.19 0.91
CA VAL A 293 -13.70 9.41 1.71
C VAL A 293 -13.96 9.84 3.15
N LYS A 294 -15.22 9.90 3.58
CA LYS A 294 -15.57 10.18 4.98
C LYS A 294 -15.22 8.97 5.85
N GLY A 295 -14.42 9.18 6.89
CA GLY A 295 -14.00 8.11 7.77
C GLY A 295 -12.84 8.50 8.68
N THR A 296 -12.33 7.52 9.43
CA THR A 296 -11.06 7.64 10.13
C THR A 296 -10.16 6.52 9.65
N TYR A 297 -8.97 6.90 9.19
CA TYR A 297 -8.05 6.01 8.51
C TYR A 297 -6.73 5.95 9.26
N PRO A 298 -6.17 4.75 9.48
CA PRO A 298 -4.82 4.64 9.99
C PRO A 298 -3.83 5.17 8.93
N VAL A 299 -2.87 5.96 9.38
CA VAL A 299 -1.76 6.48 8.57
C VAL A 299 -0.48 6.40 9.39
N ALA A 300 0.68 6.32 8.76
CA ALA A 300 1.95 6.49 9.44
C ALA A 300 2.41 7.93 9.23
N ILE A 301 2.76 8.60 10.31
CA ILE A 301 3.52 9.85 10.28
C ILE A 301 4.98 9.43 10.10
N TYR A 302 5.51 9.65 8.89
CA TYR A 302 6.86 9.23 8.51
C TYR A 302 7.86 10.40 8.50
N ARG A 303 7.35 11.62 8.72
CA ARG A 303 8.16 12.83 8.81
C ARG A 303 7.51 13.77 9.81
N ALA A 304 8.31 14.43 10.64
CA ALA A 304 7.87 15.45 11.57
C ALA A 304 8.85 16.64 11.60
N PRO A 305 8.38 17.85 11.99
CA PRO A 305 9.25 18.99 12.25
C PRO A 305 10.32 18.69 13.30
N ALA A 306 11.40 19.48 13.30
CA ALA A 306 12.45 19.38 14.33
C ALA A 306 11.87 19.53 15.75
N GLY A 307 12.21 18.61 16.65
CA GLY A 307 11.71 18.56 18.03
C GLY A 307 10.32 17.93 18.17
N LYS A 308 9.79 17.33 17.10
CA LYS A 308 8.50 16.61 17.06
C LYS A 308 8.64 15.16 16.59
N GLU A 309 9.85 14.64 16.56
CA GLU A 309 10.19 13.28 16.13
C GLU A 309 9.44 12.22 16.94
N SER A 310 9.11 12.50 18.21
CA SER A 310 8.30 11.60 19.06
C SER A 310 6.87 11.36 18.55
N GLN A 311 6.41 12.12 17.55
CA GLN A 311 5.09 11.96 16.94
C GLN A 311 5.13 11.12 15.65
N ILE A 312 6.31 10.68 15.24
CA ILE A 312 6.50 9.74 14.14
C ILE A 312 6.06 8.37 14.61
N GLY A 313 5.21 7.73 13.81
CA GLY A 313 4.53 6.54 14.27
C GLY A 313 3.21 6.29 13.56
N GLU A 314 2.48 5.27 14.00
CA GLU A 314 1.07 5.15 13.64
C GLU A 314 0.30 6.38 14.12
N GLY A 315 -0.55 6.90 13.26
CA GLY A 315 -1.45 8.01 13.52
C GLY A 315 -2.81 7.73 12.91
N SER A 316 -3.67 8.73 12.94
CA SER A 316 -4.96 8.65 12.28
C SER A 316 -5.30 9.93 11.55
N LEU A 317 -5.89 9.77 10.36
CA LEU A 317 -6.52 10.85 9.60
C LEU A 317 -8.03 10.66 9.65
N SER A 318 -8.74 11.59 10.27
CA SER A 318 -10.20 11.66 10.24
C SER A 318 -10.65 12.70 9.22
N ILE A 319 -11.55 12.31 8.31
CA ILE A 319 -12.21 13.18 7.34
C ILE A 319 -13.71 13.12 7.61
N SER A 320 -14.35 14.27 7.78
CA SER A 320 -15.79 14.33 8.07
C SER A 320 -16.49 15.53 7.45
N GLY A 321 -17.83 15.51 7.46
CA GLY A 321 -18.67 16.60 6.98
C GLY A 321 -19.34 16.35 5.63
N THR A 322 -19.52 17.43 4.86
CA THR A 322 -20.24 17.53 3.57
C THR A 322 -19.45 18.41 2.60
N VAL A 323 -19.87 18.49 1.34
CA VAL A 323 -19.27 19.38 0.33
C VAL A 323 -19.25 20.87 0.72
N ASP A 324 -20.13 21.30 1.61
CA ASP A 324 -20.22 22.71 2.04
C ASP A 324 -19.52 22.95 3.40
N ASN A 325 -19.41 21.90 4.21
CA ASN A 325 -18.86 21.97 5.56
C ASN A 325 -18.13 20.66 5.89
N TRP A 326 -16.81 20.63 5.69
CA TRP A 326 -15.98 19.46 5.96
C TRP A 326 -14.85 19.78 6.91
N SER A 327 -14.29 18.74 7.53
CA SER A 327 -13.13 18.85 8.40
C SER A 327 -12.15 17.71 8.17
N MET A 328 -10.88 18.00 8.41
CA MET A 328 -9.82 17.01 8.45
C MET A 328 -9.05 17.15 9.77
N GLN A 329 -8.73 16.02 10.40
CA GLN A 329 -7.96 15.95 11.63
C GLN A 329 -6.89 14.88 11.52
N LEU A 330 -5.63 15.27 11.74
CA LEU A 330 -4.49 14.38 11.82
C LEU A 330 -4.05 14.25 13.29
N LYS A 331 -3.89 13.01 13.76
CA LYS A 331 -3.45 12.67 15.12
C LYS A 331 -2.23 11.76 15.10
N ALA A 332 -1.35 11.94 16.07
CA ALA A 332 -0.26 11.01 16.38
C ALA A 332 -0.77 9.77 17.16
N ALA A 333 0.12 8.80 17.38
CA ALA A 333 -0.17 7.53 18.08
C ALA A 333 -0.75 7.74 19.48
N ASP A 334 -0.21 8.72 20.19
CA ASP A 334 -0.62 9.10 21.56
C ASP A 334 -1.95 9.89 21.61
N GLY A 335 -2.59 10.09 20.45
CA GLY A 335 -3.81 10.88 20.31
C GLY A 335 -3.58 12.38 20.21
N THR A 336 -2.33 12.86 20.29
CA THR A 336 -1.99 14.27 20.10
C THR A 336 -2.48 14.74 18.74
N ILE A 337 -3.28 15.80 18.74
CA ILE A 337 -3.76 16.44 17.51
C ILE A 337 -2.59 17.20 16.88
N ILE A 338 -2.18 16.77 15.70
CA ILE A 338 -1.16 17.46 14.89
C ILE A 338 -1.80 18.60 14.11
N SER A 339 -2.96 18.34 13.49
CA SER A 339 -3.71 19.32 12.73
C SER A 339 -5.21 19.01 12.83
N SER A 340 -6.04 20.04 12.89
CA SER A 340 -7.50 19.91 12.95
C SER A 340 -8.12 21.15 12.32
N LEU A 341 -8.59 21.03 11.08
CA LEU A 341 -9.12 22.13 10.29
C LEU A 341 -10.56 21.84 9.87
N ASN A 342 -11.39 22.88 9.83
CA ASN A 342 -12.75 22.85 9.30
C ASN A 342 -12.86 23.86 8.16
N SER A 343 -13.60 23.56 7.08
CA SER A 343 -13.74 24.37 5.86
C SER A 343 -14.31 25.77 6.10
N ASN A 344 -15.01 26.00 7.22
CA ASN A 344 -15.49 27.33 7.61
C ASN A 344 -14.38 28.25 8.15
N ASP A 345 -13.25 27.69 8.61
CA ASP A 345 -12.14 28.43 9.22
C ASP A 345 -11.02 28.77 8.21
N VAL A 346 -11.31 28.66 6.91
CA VAL A 346 -10.31 28.55 5.83
C VAL A 346 -10.46 29.68 4.82
N PHE A 347 -9.35 30.10 4.20
CA PHE A 347 -9.39 31.03 3.06
C PHE A 347 -10.09 30.36 1.87
N ILE A 348 -11.40 30.61 1.76
CA ILE A 348 -12.36 30.00 0.83
C ILE A 348 -12.06 30.24 -0.66
N ASP A 349 -11.25 31.23 -1.02
CA ASP A 349 -11.00 31.60 -2.43
C ASP A 349 -10.09 30.60 -3.21
N MET A 350 -9.56 29.57 -2.54
CA MET A 350 -8.69 28.54 -3.17
C MET A 350 -9.17 27.10 -2.96
N LEU A 351 -10.38 26.90 -2.43
CA LEU A 351 -10.92 25.57 -2.16
C LEU A 351 -11.67 25.02 -3.37
N THR A 352 -10.96 24.37 -4.28
CA THR A 352 -11.59 23.39 -5.16
C THR A 352 -11.02 22.03 -4.82
N PRO A 353 -11.76 21.13 -4.14
CA PRO A 353 -11.40 19.72 -4.15
C PRO A 353 -11.42 19.26 -5.61
N PHE A 354 -10.22 19.07 -6.16
CA PHE A 354 -10.02 18.34 -7.39
C PHE A 354 -10.12 16.87 -7.03
N VAL A 355 -10.82 16.09 -7.83
CA VAL A 355 -11.11 14.75 -7.37
C VAL A 355 -9.82 13.93 -7.21
N GLY A 356 -9.62 13.40 -6.01
CA GLY A 356 -8.40 12.74 -5.58
C GLY A 356 -7.54 13.56 -4.60
N GLN A 357 -7.87 14.83 -4.33
CA GLN A 357 -7.16 15.66 -3.36
C GLN A 357 -8.12 16.48 -2.49
N VAL A 358 -7.91 16.45 -1.17
CA VAL A 358 -8.58 17.29 -0.17
C VAL A 358 -7.57 18.28 0.38
N PHE A 359 -7.92 19.56 0.38
CA PHE A 359 -7.05 20.63 0.80
C PHE A 359 -7.79 21.56 1.76
N LEU A 360 -7.18 21.89 2.89
CA LEU A 360 -7.65 22.89 3.85
C LEU A 360 -6.48 23.79 4.24
N ASN A 361 -6.63 25.11 4.03
CA ASN A 361 -5.67 26.15 4.40
C ASN A 361 -6.27 27.17 5.39
N GLY A 362 -6.13 26.90 6.68
CA GLY A 362 -6.60 27.75 7.78
C GLY A 362 -5.78 29.02 8.03
N GLY A 363 -4.78 29.34 7.20
CA GLY A 363 -4.05 30.62 7.29
C GLY A 363 -2.62 30.60 6.78
N THR A 364 -1.91 31.71 7.00
CA THR A 364 -0.54 31.91 6.51
C THR A 364 0.52 31.27 7.39
N THR A 365 0.14 30.72 8.55
CA THR A 365 1.10 30.05 9.44
C THR A 365 1.19 28.57 9.08
N PRO A 366 2.41 27.99 9.11
CA PRO A 366 2.64 26.62 8.67
C PRO A 366 1.66 25.61 9.32
N ASP A 367 1.45 25.69 10.63
CA ASP A 367 0.54 24.84 11.43
C ASP A 367 -0.94 24.83 11.00
N LYS A 368 -1.35 25.68 10.07
CA LYS A 368 -2.75 25.78 9.61
C LYS A 368 -3.00 25.18 8.24
N TYR A 369 -2.10 24.35 7.73
CA TYR A 369 -2.25 23.67 6.46
C TYR A 369 -2.49 22.16 6.64
N LEU A 370 -3.39 21.58 5.85
CA LEU A 370 -3.56 20.14 5.71
C LEU A 370 -3.96 19.79 4.27
N SER A 371 -3.13 19.05 3.57
CA SER A 371 -3.40 18.55 2.21
C SER A 371 -3.27 17.03 2.19
N THR A 372 -4.30 16.37 1.68
CA THR A 372 -4.38 14.92 1.58
C THR A 372 -4.71 14.52 0.14
N TYR A 373 -3.91 13.66 -0.44
CA TYR A 373 -4.18 12.96 -1.69
C TYR A 373 -4.76 11.57 -1.40
N ILE A 374 -5.89 11.25 -2.03
CA ILE A 374 -6.66 10.02 -1.80
C ILE A 374 -6.98 9.37 -3.15
N LYS A 375 -6.52 8.13 -3.35
CA LYS A 375 -6.86 7.33 -4.54
C LYS A 375 -8.00 6.36 -4.25
N ALA A 376 -8.73 5.98 -5.30
CA ALA A 376 -9.86 5.05 -5.19
C ALA A 376 -9.48 3.67 -4.66
N ASN A 377 -8.21 3.27 -4.79
CA ASN A 377 -7.68 2.03 -4.23
C ASN A 377 -7.43 2.10 -2.72
N GLY A 378 -7.74 3.22 -2.05
CA GLY A 378 -7.52 3.38 -0.63
C GLY A 378 -6.19 4.01 -0.26
N PHE A 379 -5.32 4.35 -1.21
CA PHE A 379 -4.07 5.05 -0.92
C PHE A 379 -4.36 6.47 -0.41
N ILE A 380 -3.73 6.84 0.70
CA ILE A 380 -3.82 8.13 1.37
C ILE A 380 -2.38 8.60 1.60
N GLU A 381 -2.05 9.80 1.16
CA GLU A 381 -0.80 10.49 1.46
C GLU A 381 -1.09 11.96 1.67
N GLY A 382 -0.35 12.63 2.54
CA GLY A 382 -0.57 14.03 2.77
C GLY A 382 0.49 14.67 3.64
N VAL A 383 0.28 15.95 3.87
CA VAL A 383 1.16 16.81 4.64
C VAL A 383 0.37 17.77 5.50
N ALA A 384 0.92 18.14 6.66
CA ALA A 384 0.34 19.09 7.58
C ALA A 384 1.42 20.01 8.18
N GLY A 385 1.26 21.35 8.16
CA GLY A 385 2.21 22.27 8.82
C GLY A 385 3.17 23.19 8.00
N GLY A 386 2.89 23.61 6.76
CA GLY A 386 3.68 24.48 5.83
C GLY A 386 5.01 23.98 5.22
N GLN A 387 6.13 24.72 5.36
CA GLN A 387 7.36 24.44 4.58
C GLN A 387 8.26 23.35 5.20
N TYR A 388 7.96 22.91 6.43
CA TYR A 388 8.76 21.94 7.22
C TYR A 388 7.90 20.85 7.87
N GLU A 389 6.95 20.34 7.08
CA GLU A 389 5.74 19.63 7.50
C GLU A 389 5.88 18.21 8.01
N TYR A 390 4.87 17.83 8.78
CA TYR A 390 4.49 16.44 8.96
C TYR A 390 4.18 15.82 7.60
N GLY A 391 4.81 14.69 7.31
CA GLY A 391 4.42 13.82 6.20
C GLY A 391 3.68 12.63 6.77
N PHE A 392 2.53 12.30 6.19
CA PHE A 392 1.77 11.12 6.58
C PHE A 392 1.27 10.35 5.37
N ARG A 393 1.14 9.05 5.50
CA ARG A 393 0.53 8.20 4.47
C ARG A 393 0.16 6.83 5.01
N ASN A 394 -0.77 6.16 4.33
CA ASN A 394 -0.87 4.70 4.44
C ASN A 394 0.02 4.05 3.38
N ASN A 395 0.21 2.74 3.43
CA ASN A 395 1.19 1.93 2.66
C ASN A 395 2.65 1.96 3.12
N ILE A 396 2.93 2.54 4.30
CA ILE A 396 4.23 2.36 4.93
C ILE A 396 4.33 0.93 5.47
N VAL A 397 5.43 0.26 5.12
CA VAL A 397 5.78 -1.10 5.54
C VAL A 397 6.64 -1.08 6.81
N SER A 398 7.53 -0.10 6.93
CA SER A 398 8.41 0.07 8.09
C SER A 398 8.80 1.53 8.29
N TYR A 399 8.98 1.93 9.55
CA TYR A 399 9.36 3.28 9.99
C TYR A 399 9.87 3.23 11.45
N GLY A 400 10.48 4.32 11.93
CA GLY A 400 10.98 4.45 13.30
C GLY A 400 12.36 3.85 13.53
N GLU A 401 12.88 3.96 14.76
CA GLU A 401 14.31 3.77 15.10
C GLU A 401 14.86 2.36 14.80
N LYS A 402 13.99 1.35 14.74
CA LYS A 402 14.42 -0.03 14.50
C LYS A 402 14.79 -0.24 13.03
N VAL A 403 16.06 -0.54 12.79
CA VAL A 403 16.57 -0.91 11.46
C VAL A 403 15.79 -2.11 10.90
N PRO A 404 15.16 -1.98 9.71
CA PRO A 404 14.42 -3.05 9.07
C PRO A 404 15.31 -4.23 8.66
N ALA A 405 14.79 -5.47 8.78
CA ALA A 405 15.55 -6.68 8.47
C ALA A 405 16.05 -6.77 7.01
N VAL A 406 15.40 -6.06 6.08
CA VAL A 406 15.81 -5.97 4.67
C VAL A 406 17.27 -5.52 4.51
N PHE A 407 17.80 -4.70 5.42
CA PHE A 407 19.20 -4.28 5.35
C PHE A 407 20.19 -5.44 5.49
N ASN A 408 19.82 -6.54 6.16
CA ASN A 408 20.64 -7.75 6.20
C ASN A 408 20.67 -8.46 4.83
N HIS A 409 19.57 -8.40 4.07
CA HIS A 409 19.49 -8.99 2.73
C HIS A 409 20.16 -8.11 1.67
N LEU A 410 20.20 -6.80 1.89
CA LEU A 410 20.84 -5.84 0.98
C LEU A 410 22.32 -5.62 1.27
N ALA A 411 22.83 -6.13 2.40
CA ALA A 411 24.19 -5.90 2.82
C ALA A 411 25.21 -6.35 1.76
N GLY A 412 26.15 -5.47 1.45
CA GLY A 412 27.16 -5.70 0.43
C GLY A 412 27.44 -4.46 -0.41
N LYS A 413 28.29 -4.65 -1.43
CA LYS A 413 28.60 -3.64 -2.44
C LYS A 413 27.76 -3.92 -3.68
N TRP A 414 27.21 -2.87 -4.25
CA TRP A 414 26.43 -2.92 -5.47
C TRP A 414 26.98 -1.90 -6.46
N GLN A 415 27.01 -2.28 -7.73
CA GLN A 415 27.49 -1.42 -8.80
C GLN A 415 26.44 -1.36 -9.91
N GLY A 416 26.18 -0.14 -10.38
CA GLY A 416 25.37 0.10 -11.56
C GLY A 416 25.91 1.27 -12.36
N LYS A 417 25.21 1.63 -13.43
CA LYS A 417 25.55 2.79 -14.26
C LYS A 417 24.45 3.83 -14.20
N THR A 418 24.81 5.11 -14.31
CA THR A 418 23.82 6.17 -14.44
C THR A 418 22.97 5.96 -15.69
N ALA A 419 21.72 6.41 -15.66
CA ALA A 419 21.00 6.69 -16.91
C ALA A 419 21.84 7.67 -17.76
N ALA A 420 21.67 7.69 -19.08
CA ALA A 420 22.37 8.64 -19.93
C ALA A 420 22.07 10.08 -19.47
N THR A 421 23.05 10.73 -18.85
CA THR A 421 22.95 12.11 -18.35
C THR A 421 23.74 13.06 -19.25
N LEU A 422 23.67 14.37 -18.97
CA LEU A 422 24.53 15.39 -19.58
C LEU A 422 26.03 15.07 -19.39
N CYS A 423 26.36 14.37 -18.30
CA CYS A 423 27.72 13.99 -17.93
C CYS A 423 28.13 12.62 -18.47
N GLY A 424 27.34 12.03 -19.36
CA GLY A 424 27.53 10.68 -19.87
C GLY A 424 27.02 9.58 -18.95
N VAL A 425 27.46 8.35 -19.23
CA VAL A 425 27.18 7.17 -18.42
C VAL A 425 28.35 6.96 -17.49
N ASN A 426 28.11 7.04 -16.18
CA ASN A 426 29.12 6.91 -15.14
C ASN A 426 28.77 5.78 -14.18
N ASP A 427 29.77 5.22 -13.51
CA ASP A 427 29.52 4.20 -12.49
C ASP A 427 28.87 4.81 -11.25
N VAL A 428 27.96 4.05 -10.65
CA VAL A 428 27.32 4.33 -9.37
C VAL A 428 27.62 3.16 -8.45
N ASN A 429 28.33 3.43 -7.35
CA ASN A 429 28.64 2.43 -6.33
C ASN A 429 27.78 2.67 -5.11
N ILE A 430 27.22 1.59 -4.55
CA ILE A 430 26.36 1.60 -3.38
C ILE A 430 26.92 0.56 -2.40
N GLU A 431 27.20 0.96 -1.17
CA GLU A 431 27.61 0.07 -0.09
C GLU A 431 26.55 0.10 1.00
N ILE A 432 26.01 -1.07 1.33
CA ILE A 432 24.94 -1.23 2.32
C ILE A 432 25.48 -2.09 3.46
N GLY A 433 25.40 -1.57 4.68
CA GLY A 433 25.77 -2.28 5.90
C GLY A 433 24.55 -2.80 6.68
N ASN A 434 24.79 -3.82 7.51
CA ASN A 434 23.75 -4.48 8.33
C ASN A 434 23.04 -3.55 9.34
N ALA A 435 23.61 -2.39 9.63
CA ALA A 435 23.06 -1.41 10.59
C ALA A 435 22.23 -0.30 9.90
N GLY A 436 21.70 -0.54 8.69
CA GLY A 436 20.94 0.47 7.95
C GLY A 436 21.81 1.58 7.35
N LYS A 437 23.13 1.43 7.41
CA LYS A 437 24.10 2.37 6.83
C LYS A 437 24.18 2.18 5.33
N VAL A 438 23.98 3.23 4.55
CA VAL A 438 24.06 3.22 3.09
C VAL A 438 24.96 4.33 2.61
N SER A 439 25.99 3.96 1.86
CA SER A 439 26.93 4.88 1.24
C SER A 439 26.79 4.77 -0.28
N THR A 440 26.64 5.89 -0.96
CA THR A 440 26.51 5.95 -2.42
C THR A 440 27.56 6.89 -2.99
N SER A 441 28.10 6.56 -4.16
CA SER A 441 29.01 7.43 -4.90
C SER A 441 28.75 7.34 -6.40
N GLY A 442 28.96 8.45 -7.11
CA GLY A 442 28.76 8.55 -8.55
C GLY A 442 29.10 9.94 -9.08
N THR A 443 28.75 10.21 -10.34
CA THR A 443 28.92 11.52 -10.97
C THR A 443 27.63 12.32 -10.88
N ASP A 444 27.68 13.50 -10.26
CA ASP A 444 26.57 14.44 -10.17
C ASP A 444 26.08 14.85 -11.57
N ASP A 445 24.79 14.71 -11.82
CA ASP A 445 24.14 14.91 -13.13
C ASP A 445 24.09 16.37 -13.60
N VAL A 446 24.29 17.34 -12.71
CA VAL A 446 24.31 18.77 -13.01
C VAL A 446 25.74 19.28 -13.16
N LYS A 447 26.62 18.89 -12.24
CA LYS A 447 27.98 19.43 -12.12
C LYS A 447 29.02 18.60 -12.86
N CYS A 448 28.68 17.36 -13.22
CA CYS A 448 29.61 16.39 -13.82
C CYS A 448 30.87 16.15 -12.98
N THR A 449 30.73 16.24 -11.65
CA THR A 449 31.80 16.00 -10.69
C THR A 449 31.49 14.79 -9.82
N ALA A 450 32.51 14.05 -9.42
CA ALA A 450 32.36 12.96 -8.46
C ALA A 450 31.71 13.47 -7.17
N SER A 451 30.76 12.71 -6.63
CA SER A 451 30.02 13.01 -5.42
C SER A 451 29.73 11.73 -4.64
N SER A 452 29.59 11.85 -3.33
CA SER A 452 29.20 10.75 -2.46
C SER A 452 28.27 11.23 -1.35
N LEU A 453 27.45 10.31 -0.85
CA LEU A 453 26.56 10.52 0.28
C LEU A 453 26.50 9.25 1.12
N GLU A 454 26.56 9.41 2.43
CA GLU A 454 26.42 8.33 3.39
C GLU A 454 25.31 8.73 4.38
N LEU A 455 24.32 7.86 4.54
CA LEU A 455 23.22 8.01 5.46
C LEU A 455 23.07 6.72 6.28
N THR A 456 22.43 6.80 7.43
CA THR A 456 22.13 5.65 8.28
C THR A 456 20.68 5.71 8.66
N TRP A 457 20.01 4.55 8.65
CA TRP A 457 18.67 4.44 9.22
C TRP A 457 18.70 4.83 10.71
N ASP A 458 18.15 5.98 11.03
CA ASP A 458 17.97 6.51 12.38
C ASP A 458 16.49 6.49 12.82
N GLY A 459 15.57 6.29 11.88
CA GLY A 459 14.14 6.17 12.12
C GLY A 459 13.37 7.47 12.31
N ASN A 460 14.04 8.62 12.27
CA ASN A 460 13.41 9.94 12.41
C ASN A 460 12.71 10.37 11.14
N ASP A 461 13.11 9.91 9.98
CA ASP A 461 12.48 10.26 8.71
C ASP A 461 12.74 9.19 7.65
N ASP A 462 13.23 8.04 8.10
CA ASP A 462 13.43 6.87 7.28
C ASP A 462 12.16 6.01 7.28
N TYR A 463 11.81 5.55 6.08
CA TYR A 463 10.65 4.71 5.92
C TYR A 463 10.78 3.79 4.71
N ILE A 464 10.03 2.71 4.74
CA ILE A 464 9.82 1.82 3.60
C ILE A 464 8.37 1.98 3.16
N GLU A 465 8.15 2.37 1.91
CA GLU A 465 6.84 2.34 1.28
C GLU A 465 6.76 1.21 0.27
N LYS A 466 5.53 0.78 -0.02
CA LYS A 466 5.24 -0.07 -1.17
C LYS A 466 4.61 0.75 -2.30
N SER A 467 5.29 0.84 -3.43
CA SER A 467 4.78 1.44 -4.67
C SER A 467 4.64 0.35 -5.73
N ASP A 468 3.40 -0.01 -6.04
CA ASP A 468 3.07 -1.09 -6.97
C ASP A 468 3.76 -2.42 -6.59
N SER A 469 4.65 -2.92 -7.46
CA SER A 469 5.43 -4.13 -7.24
C SER A 469 6.84 -3.86 -6.70
N THR A 470 7.11 -2.64 -6.23
CA THR A 470 8.43 -2.23 -5.72
C THR A 470 8.30 -1.67 -4.31
N TYR A 471 9.30 -1.94 -3.49
CA TYR A 471 9.49 -1.30 -2.20
C TYR A 471 10.53 -0.20 -2.36
N ASN A 472 10.23 0.98 -1.83
CA ASN A 472 11.16 2.09 -1.80
C ASN A 472 11.57 2.35 -0.36
N ILE A 473 12.87 2.22 -0.10
CA ILE A 473 13.49 2.53 1.18
C ILE A 473 14.03 3.95 1.07
N TYR A 474 13.50 4.87 1.87
CA TYR A 474 13.96 6.25 1.95
C TYR A 474 14.81 6.43 3.20
N LEU A 475 15.95 7.06 3.01
CA LEU A 475 16.84 7.51 4.08
C LEU A 475 16.94 9.03 4.08
N ASP A 476 16.86 9.64 5.27
CA ASP A 476 16.96 11.10 5.51
C ASP A 476 15.96 11.90 4.64
N SER A 477 14.69 11.49 4.66
CA SER A 477 13.65 12.08 3.79
C SER A 477 13.21 13.50 4.19
N LYS A 478 13.69 14.01 5.33
CA LYS A 478 13.39 15.33 5.86
C LYS A 478 14.15 16.39 5.05
N PRO A 479 13.44 17.40 4.53
CA PRO A 479 14.10 18.59 4.03
C PRO A 479 14.88 19.25 5.16
N ASP A 480 16.15 19.56 4.90
CA ASP A 480 17.13 20.21 5.80
C ASP A 480 16.76 21.64 6.25
N GLY A 481 15.50 22.04 6.14
CA GLY A 481 15.08 23.42 6.35
C GLY A 481 15.34 24.32 5.13
N THR A 482 16.12 23.90 4.14
CA THR A 482 16.46 24.72 2.97
C THR A 482 15.86 24.19 1.66
N GLY A 483 15.09 23.10 1.75
CA GLY A 483 14.56 22.38 0.60
C GLY A 483 15.63 21.54 -0.13
N LYS A 484 16.84 21.41 0.45
CA LYS A 484 17.95 20.62 -0.09
C LYS A 484 18.10 19.35 0.72
N ALA A 485 17.10 18.48 0.63
CA ALA A 485 17.18 17.17 1.26
C ALA A 485 18.31 16.35 0.61
N LYS A 486 19.26 15.91 1.41
CA LYS A 486 20.19 14.84 1.03
C LYS A 486 19.44 13.54 1.28
N THR A 487 19.07 12.83 0.22
CA THR A 487 18.26 11.63 0.35
C THR A 487 18.90 10.48 -0.39
N ILE A 488 18.86 9.28 0.19
CA ILE A 488 19.08 8.05 -0.56
C ILE A 488 17.74 7.32 -0.65
N ARG A 489 17.31 7.01 -1.86
CA ARG A 489 16.20 6.10 -2.12
C ARG A 489 16.72 4.83 -2.75
N LEU A 490 16.46 3.68 -2.13
CA LEU A 490 16.71 2.35 -2.70
C LEU A 490 15.38 1.76 -3.16
N GLY A 491 15.33 1.24 -4.39
CA GLY A 491 14.17 0.51 -4.90
C GLY A 491 14.48 -0.97 -5.07
N VAL A 492 13.68 -1.82 -4.44
CA VAL A 492 13.83 -3.29 -4.42
C VAL A 492 12.49 -3.96 -4.76
N ASN A 493 12.51 -5.17 -5.31
CA ASN A 493 11.31 -5.93 -5.65
C ASN A 493 10.81 -6.85 -4.51
N THR A 494 11.63 -7.08 -3.50
CA THR A 494 11.34 -7.93 -2.33
C THR A 494 12.07 -7.41 -1.11
N LEU A 495 11.51 -7.66 0.09
CA LEU A 495 12.12 -7.29 1.37
C LEU A 495 12.76 -8.47 2.11
N ASP A 496 12.38 -9.71 1.76
CA ASP A 496 12.70 -10.92 2.53
C ASP A 496 13.80 -11.78 1.89
N GLN A 497 14.35 -11.33 0.76
CA GLN A 497 15.35 -12.05 -0.02
C GLN A 497 16.37 -11.07 -0.56
N VAL A 498 17.57 -11.57 -0.89
CA VAL A 498 18.57 -10.79 -1.62
C VAL A 498 18.03 -10.54 -3.04
N PRO A 499 17.76 -9.29 -3.44
CA PRO A 499 17.27 -9.02 -4.78
C PRO A 499 18.40 -9.23 -5.81
N SER A 500 18.05 -9.65 -7.03
CA SER A 500 19.04 -9.79 -8.10
C SER A 500 19.58 -8.44 -8.59
N GLN A 501 18.78 -7.38 -8.43
CA GLN A 501 19.10 -6.01 -8.81
C GLN A 501 18.44 -5.03 -7.85
N ILE A 502 19.06 -3.87 -7.64
CA ILE A 502 18.47 -2.74 -6.95
C ILE A 502 18.52 -1.49 -7.82
N SER A 503 17.61 -0.56 -7.58
CA SER A 503 17.72 0.81 -8.06
C SER A 503 18.14 1.73 -6.92
N ALA A 504 18.87 2.79 -7.24
CA ALA A 504 19.23 3.82 -6.26
C ALA A 504 19.08 5.21 -6.88
N SER A 505 18.58 6.14 -6.08
CA SER A 505 18.52 7.57 -6.39
C SER A 505 19.11 8.33 -5.21
N THR A 506 20.22 9.01 -5.47
CA THR A 506 20.94 9.80 -4.47
C THR A 506 20.82 11.27 -4.82
N LYS A 507 20.24 12.06 -3.91
CA LYS A 507 20.25 13.52 -4.00
C LYS A 507 21.39 14.07 -3.17
N VAL A 508 22.25 14.87 -3.79
CA VAL A 508 23.36 15.58 -3.14
C VAL A 508 23.14 17.09 -3.22
N SER A 509 23.98 17.88 -2.57
CA SER A 509 23.86 19.34 -2.60
C SER A 509 24.12 19.89 -4.00
N GLY A 510 23.03 20.20 -4.72
CA GLY A 510 23.06 20.86 -6.04
C GLY A 510 23.02 19.91 -7.25
N GLY A 511 22.66 18.65 -7.06
CA GLY A 511 22.46 17.68 -8.15
C GLY A 511 22.06 16.30 -7.63
N SER A 512 22.05 15.31 -8.51
CA SER A 512 21.69 13.93 -8.18
C SER A 512 22.47 12.91 -9.01
N PHE A 513 22.43 11.65 -8.61
CA PHE A 513 22.85 10.55 -9.48
C PHE A 513 21.99 9.32 -9.19
N ASN A 514 21.70 8.55 -10.25
CA ASN A 514 20.66 7.52 -10.21
C ASN A 514 21.08 6.30 -11.03
N THR A 515 20.83 5.08 -10.52
CA THR A 515 20.98 3.81 -11.24
C THR A 515 19.69 2.99 -11.13
N LYS A 516 19.34 2.21 -12.16
CA LYS A 516 18.14 1.37 -12.18
C LYS A 516 18.40 -0.13 -11.95
N ASN A 517 19.60 -0.60 -12.32
CA ASN A 517 19.92 -2.03 -12.40
C ASN A 517 21.27 -2.32 -11.73
N ALA A 518 21.50 -1.80 -10.52
CA ALA A 518 22.72 -2.12 -9.79
C ALA A 518 22.70 -3.58 -9.35
N VAL A 519 23.80 -4.29 -9.59
CA VAL A 519 24.00 -5.70 -9.23
C VAL A 519 25.01 -5.79 -8.10
N ILE A 520 24.98 -6.88 -7.33
CA ILE A 520 25.97 -7.11 -6.28
C ILE A 520 27.37 -7.26 -6.90
N ASP A 521 28.33 -6.52 -6.34
CA ASP A 521 29.75 -6.61 -6.68
C ASP A 521 30.38 -7.67 -5.75
N ASP A 522 30.59 -8.86 -6.30
CA ASP A 522 31.19 -10.01 -5.61
C ASP A 522 32.73 -9.98 -5.61
N GLY A 523 33.34 -8.88 -6.07
CA GLY A 523 34.80 -8.76 -6.22
C GLY A 523 35.35 -9.58 -7.39
N GLY A 524 34.49 -10.26 -8.16
CA GLY A 524 34.79 -10.66 -9.52
C GLY A 524 34.73 -9.44 -10.41
N ASN A 525 35.54 -9.39 -11.47
CA ASN A 525 35.56 -8.31 -12.46
C ASN A 525 34.23 -8.31 -13.26
N ASN A 526 33.13 -7.93 -12.59
CA ASN A 526 31.77 -8.09 -13.07
C ASN A 526 31.43 -6.81 -13.83
N THR A 527 31.83 -6.79 -15.10
CA THR A 527 31.27 -5.87 -16.09
C THR A 527 29.80 -6.26 -16.28
N GLY A 528 28.96 -5.83 -15.33
CA GLY A 528 27.56 -6.20 -15.23
C GLY A 528 26.88 -6.10 -16.58
N GLY A 529 26.61 -7.27 -17.16
CA GLY A 529 25.96 -7.43 -18.43
C GLY A 529 24.55 -6.87 -18.35
N ASN A 530 24.38 -5.65 -18.84
CA ASN A 530 23.09 -5.14 -19.25
C ASN A 530 22.63 -6.02 -20.42
N THR A 531 21.82 -7.05 -20.15
CA THR A 531 21.17 -7.87 -21.18
C THR A 531 19.90 -7.22 -21.70
N GLY A 532 19.53 -6.03 -21.20
CA GLY A 532 18.79 -5.09 -22.01
C GLY A 532 19.67 -4.72 -23.20
N THR A 533 19.16 -4.87 -24.42
CA THR A 533 19.85 -4.59 -25.69
C THR A 533 20.18 -3.09 -25.86
N ASP A 534 20.83 -2.47 -24.89
CA ASP A 534 21.48 -1.18 -25.02
C ASP A 534 22.72 -1.41 -25.86
N VAL A 535 22.59 -1.07 -27.14
CA VAL A 535 23.72 -1.00 -28.04
C VAL A 535 24.69 0.04 -27.46
N GLU A 536 25.83 -0.40 -26.92
CA GLU A 536 26.87 0.52 -26.46
C GLU A 536 27.33 1.38 -27.64
N PHE A 537 27.27 2.70 -27.45
CA PHE A 537 27.73 3.66 -28.44
C PHE A 537 29.24 3.88 -28.31
N THR A 538 29.96 3.93 -29.43
CA THR A 538 31.39 4.25 -29.45
C THR A 538 31.64 5.73 -29.09
N ALA A 539 32.87 6.08 -28.70
CA ALA A 539 33.23 7.47 -28.39
C ALA A 539 32.96 8.45 -29.56
N ALA A 540 33.13 7.99 -30.81
CA ALA A 540 32.81 8.77 -32.00
C ALA A 540 31.29 9.00 -32.15
N GLU A 541 30.48 8.00 -31.80
CA GLU A 541 29.01 8.07 -31.82
C GLU A 541 28.48 9.01 -30.72
N LEU A 542 29.08 8.99 -29.53
CA LEU A 542 28.75 9.92 -28.45
C LEU A 542 29.13 11.37 -28.79
N ALA A 543 30.29 11.57 -29.44
CA ALA A 543 30.69 12.88 -29.95
C ALA A 543 29.71 13.39 -31.03
N ALA A 544 29.24 12.52 -31.92
CA ALA A 544 28.20 12.84 -32.89
C ALA A 544 26.87 13.21 -32.22
N LYS A 545 26.43 12.44 -31.22
CA LYS A 545 25.23 12.73 -30.42
C LYS A 545 25.27 14.11 -29.77
N SER A 546 26.40 14.48 -29.17
CA SER A 546 26.56 15.78 -28.51
C SER A 546 26.33 16.97 -29.46
N LYS A 547 26.65 16.82 -30.75
CA LYS A 547 26.50 17.88 -31.76
C LYS A 547 25.05 18.16 -32.15
N LEU A 548 24.13 17.22 -31.92
CA LEU A 548 22.71 17.44 -32.16
C LEU A 548 22.01 18.19 -31.02
N GLY A 549 22.58 18.18 -29.80
CA GLY A 549 22.05 18.96 -28.67
C GLY A 549 20.57 18.68 -28.33
N GLY A 550 20.05 17.49 -28.66
CA GLY A 550 18.62 17.16 -28.50
C GLY A 550 17.68 17.84 -29.51
N LEU A 551 18.23 18.57 -30.49
CA LEU A 551 17.47 19.08 -31.63
C LEU A 551 17.29 17.93 -32.63
N GLY A 552 16.06 17.72 -33.11
CA GLY A 552 15.77 16.69 -34.10
C GLY A 552 16.65 16.86 -35.35
N GLY A 553 17.37 15.81 -35.76
CA GLY A 553 18.39 15.94 -36.79
C GLY A 553 19.27 14.70 -37.00
N ALA A 554 20.28 14.86 -37.85
CA ALA A 554 21.31 13.85 -38.10
C ALA A 554 22.69 14.50 -38.29
N THR A 555 23.74 13.81 -37.88
CA THR A 555 25.13 14.26 -38.06
C THR A 555 26.05 13.07 -38.27
N GLY A 556 27.11 13.25 -39.07
CA GLY A 556 28.03 12.16 -39.36
C GLY A 556 29.25 12.60 -40.15
N VAL A 557 30.12 11.64 -40.46
CA VAL A 557 31.35 11.84 -41.24
C VAL A 557 31.25 11.11 -42.57
N VAL A 558 31.54 11.82 -43.66
CA VAL A 558 31.66 11.31 -45.02
C VAL A 558 33.11 11.38 -45.46
N ASP A 559 33.63 10.26 -45.97
CA ASP A 559 35.00 10.11 -46.50
C ASP A 559 36.09 10.52 -45.50
N GLY A 560 35.84 10.27 -44.21
CA GLY A 560 36.82 10.51 -43.13
C GLY A 560 37.13 11.98 -42.82
N ALA A 561 36.55 12.94 -43.56
CA ALA A 561 36.90 14.35 -43.42
C ALA A 561 35.69 15.30 -43.39
N THR A 562 34.62 14.99 -44.11
CA THR A 562 33.48 15.92 -44.24
C THR A 562 32.45 15.62 -43.17
N THR A 563 32.30 16.52 -42.20
CA THR A 563 31.22 16.42 -41.22
C THR A 563 29.96 17.10 -41.74
N PHE A 564 28.82 16.44 -41.59
CA PHE A 564 27.51 17.06 -41.79
C PHE A 564 26.78 17.16 -40.46
N THR A 565 26.02 18.22 -40.25
CA THR A 565 25.11 18.39 -39.12
C THR A 565 23.86 19.08 -39.64
N TYR A 566 22.71 18.45 -39.43
CA TYR A 566 21.43 18.89 -39.99
C TYR A 566 20.34 18.87 -38.93
N PHE A 567 19.48 19.89 -38.92
CA PHE A 567 18.58 20.20 -37.79
C PHE A 567 17.08 20.20 -38.13
N LYS A 568 16.66 19.64 -39.28
CA LYS A 568 15.25 19.73 -39.71
C LYS A 568 14.69 18.38 -40.14
N ALA A 569 13.95 17.75 -39.23
CA ALA A 569 13.17 16.54 -39.50
C ALA A 569 11.68 16.90 -39.68
N ARG A 570 11.01 16.30 -40.68
CA ARG A 570 9.54 16.28 -40.76
C ARG A 570 9.06 14.84 -40.66
N SER A 571 8.06 14.60 -39.81
CA SER A 571 7.36 13.32 -39.72
C SER A 571 6.08 13.38 -40.56
N PHE A 572 5.87 12.39 -41.43
CA PHE A 572 4.57 12.11 -42.02
C PHE A 572 4.06 10.78 -41.46
N SER A 573 2.94 10.83 -40.74
CA SER A 573 2.16 9.65 -40.35
C SER A 573 0.89 9.65 -41.18
N LYS A 574 0.74 8.65 -42.08
CA LYS A 574 -0.57 8.22 -42.63
C LYS A 574 -0.53 6.95 -43.51
N THR A 575 0.28 5.95 -43.17
CA THR A 575 0.14 4.62 -43.79
C THR A 575 -0.02 3.53 -42.73
N THR A 576 -0.73 2.46 -43.10
CA THR A 576 -1.19 1.35 -42.24
C THR A 576 -0.09 0.44 -41.69
N ASP A 577 1.17 0.64 -42.11
CA ASP A 577 2.33 -0.07 -41.59
C ASP A 577 3.18 0.86 -40.73
N PRO A 578 3.60 0.48 -39.51
CA PRO A 578 4.26 1.41 -38.60
C PRO A 578 5.78 1.39 -38.86
N TYR A 579 6.23 2.36 -39.63
CA TYR A 579 7.65 2.65 -39.84
C TYR A 579 7.87 4.17 -39.68
N PHE A 580 9.05 4.55 -39.18
CA PHE A 580 9.41 5.95 -39.02
C PHE A 580 10.19 6.43 -40.23
N ILE A 581 9.64 7.36 -41.02
CA ILE A 581 10.37 8.02 -42.11
C ILE A 581 10.94 9.35 -41.61
N ILE A 582 12.25 9.54 -41.75
CA ILE A 582 12.90 10.85 -41.63
C ILE A 582 13.17 11.35 -43.04
N ASP A 583 12.35 12.30 -43.51
CA ASP A 583 12.60 13.06 -44.73
C ASP A 583 13.39 14.32 -44.38
N TYR A 584 14.56 14.48 -45.00
CA TYR A 584 15.43 15.65 -44.85
C TYR A 584 15.47 16.43 -46.17
N ARG A 585 15.58 17.76 -46.09
CA ARG A 585 15.83 18.65 -47.25
C ARG A 585 17.08 19.47 -46.97
N ALA A 586 18.10 19.36 -47.81
CA ALA A 586 19.25 20.26 -47.71
C ALA A 586 18.84 21.70 -48.05
N GLU A 587 19.16 22.66 -47.18
CA GLU A 587 18.86 24.09 -47.42
C GLU A 587 19.61 24.66 -48.64
N ASP A 588 20.69 24.01 -49.07
CA ASP A 588 21.46 24.36 -50.27
C ASP A 588 20.90 23.74 -51.56
N GLY A 589 19.73 23.08 -51.50
CA GLY A 589 19.01 22.56 -52.66
C GLY A 589 19.60 21.29 -53.28
N LYS A 590 20.49 20.56 -52.59
CA LYS A 590 21.21 19.43 -53.20
C LYS A 590 20.63 18.04 -52.97
N GLY A 591 19.61 17.85 -52.13
CA GLY A 591 18.88 16.58 -52.09
C GLY A 591 18.00 16.35 -50.87
N ASP A 592 17.10 15.39 -51.03
CA ASP A 592 16.19 14.87 -50.03
C ASP A 592 16.72 13.50 -49.52
N TRP A 593 16.77 13.30 -48.20
CA TRP A 593 17.15 11.98 -47.62
C TRP A 593 15.95 11.40 -46.92
N ASN A 594 15.63 10.14 -47.21
CA ASN A 594 14.52 9.45 -46.57
C ASN A 594 15.08 8.23 -45.83
N ILE A 595 14.87 8.17 -44.52
CA ILE A 595 15.29 7.03 -43.69
C ILE A 595 14.09 6.38 -43.04
N ALA A 596 13.82 5.12 -43.38
CA ALA A 596 12.74 4.33 -42.79
C ALA A 596 13.27 3.35 -41.74
N PHE A 597 12.78 3.44 -40.49
CA PHE A 597 13.19 2.56 -39.40
C PHE A 597 12.04 1.64 -38.92
N PRO A 598 12.38 0.43 -38.44
CA PRO A 598 11.46 -0.42 -37.68
C PRO A 598 11.01 0.24 -36.36
N THR A 599 9.87 -0.18 -35.82
CA THR A 599 9.30 0.30 -34.54
C THR A 599 9.91 -0.33 -33.29
N LYS A 600 10.97 -1.13 -33.45
CA LYS A 600 11.67 -1.78 -32.35
C LYS A 600 13.12 -1.34 -32.34
N SER A 601 13.71 -1.26 -31.16
CA SER A 601 15.16 -1.11 -31.00
C SER A 601 15.86 -2.35 -31.56
N GLY A 602 17.00 -2.17 -32.22
CA GLY A 602 17.73 -3.28 -32.84
C GLY A 602 18.81 -2.83 -33.82
N THR A 603 19.56 -3.81 -34.35
CA THR A 603 20.52 -3.61 -35.43
C THR A 603 19.94 -4.19 -36.72
N TYR A 604 19.88 -3.38 -37.76
CA TYR A 604 19.23 -3.71 -39.03
C TYR A 604 20.21 -3.52 -40.19
N PRO A 605 20.36 -4.51 -41.09
CA PRO A 605 21.01 -4.28 -42.36
C PRO A 605 20.17 -3.37 -43.25
N CYS A 606 20.82 -2.61 -44.12
CA CYS A 606 20.12 -1.75 -45.08
C CYS A 606 19.51 -2.59 -46.22
N ALA A 607 18.30 -2.28 -46.66
CA ALA A 607 17.66 -2.95 -47.80
C ALA A 607 18.04 -2.32 -49.14
N GLU A 608 18.20 -3.14 -50.18
CA GLU A 608 18.29 -2.69 -51.56
C GLU A 608 16.87 -2.36 -52.07
N ASP A 609 16.66 -1.12 -52.52
CA ASP A 609 15.40 -0.69 -53.13
C ASP A 609 15.34 -1.15 -54.58
N SER A 610 14.43 -2.09 -54.87
CA SER A 610 14.06 -2.43 -56.25
C SER A 610 12.59 -2.17 -56.60
N SER A 611 11.73 -1.65 -55.69
CA SER A 611 10.38 -1.19 -56.06
C SER A 611 9.59 -0.48 -54.95
N LEU A 612 9.94 0.78 -54.66
CA LEU A 612 9.14 1.68 -53.80
C LEU A 612 7.71 2.02 -54.32
N ALA A 613 7.20 1.39 -55.37
CA ALA A 613 5.86 1.70 -55.88
C ALA A 613 4.74 0.75 -55.43
N ASN A 614 5.02 -0.52 -55.05
CA ASN A 614 3.94 -1.50 -54.82
C ASN A 614 4.28 -2.71 -53.91
N SER A 615 5.36 -2.69 -53.11
CA SER A 615 5.70 -3.86 -52.27
C SER A 615 5.31 -3.64 -50.80
N PRO A 616 4.27 -4.33 -50.26
CA PRO A 616 4.06 -4.45 -48.82
C PRO A 616 5.06 -5.51 -48.31
N TYR A 617 6.20 -5.05 -47.78
CA TYR A 617 7.21 -5.94 -47.21
C TYR A 617 6.72 -6.56 -45.89
N ASN A 618 5.94 -7.61 -46.06
CA ASN A 618 5.56 -8.57 -45.04
C ASN A 618 6.80 -9.41 -44.68
N GLY A 619 7.49 -9.02 -43.61
CA GLY A 619 8.42 -9.86 -42.87
C GLY A 619 9.89 -9.82 -43.31
N ALA A 620 10.67 -8.83 -42.83
CA ALA A 620 12.01 -9.00 -42.22
C ALA A 620 12.72 -7.65 -41.98
N GLN A 621 12.95 -7.31 -40.71
CA GLN A 621 14.11 -6.63 -40.11
C GLN A 621 15.14 -5.90 -41.01
N LYS A 622 14.74 -4.97 -41.90
CA LYS A 622 15.69 -4.15 -42.67
C LYS A 622 15.35 -2.66 -42.55
N ALA A 623 16.38 -1.82 -42.49
CA ALA A 623 16.24 -0.37 -42.54
C ALA A 623 16.40 0.10 -44.00
N LEU A 624 15.64 1.11 -44.42
CA LEU A 624 15.78 1.70 -45.76
C LEU A 624 16.44 3.07 -45.62
N LEU A 625 17.59 3.24 -46.27
CA LEU A 625 18.30 4.51 -46.38
C LEU A 625 18.32 4.91 -47.85
N SER A 626 17.60 5.97 -48.22
CA SER A 626 17.53 6.48 -49.60
C SER A 626 18.05 7.92 -49.67
N LEU A 627 18.92 8.20 -50.64
CA LEU A 627 19.27 9.58 -51.06
C LEU A 627 18.60 9.89 -52.40
N ASN A 628 17.90 11.02 -52.46
CA ASN A 628 17.50 11.67 -53.70
C ASN A 628 18.23 13.00 -53.86
N LEU A 629 19.24 13.08 -54.73
CA LEU A 629 19.85 14.36 -55.10
C LEU A 629 19.06 14.96 -56.27
N THR A 630 18.38 16.10 -56.09
CA THR A 630 17.67 16.76 -57.20
C THR A 630 18.27 18.12 -57.51
N THR A 631 18.75 18.32 -58.75
CA THR A 631 18.63 19.65 -59.38
C THR A 631 18.30 19.64 -60.88
N THR A 632 18.69 18.68 -61.73
CA THR A 632 18.31 18.73 -63.18
C THR A 632 18.33 17.40 -63.97
N GLY A 633 18.36 16.25 -63.31
CA GLY A 633 18.28 14.95 -63.99
C GLY A 633 18.29 13.82 -62.98
N VAL A 634 17.20 13.06 -62.93
CA VAL A 634 16.90 12.08 -61.89
C VAL A 634 17.96 10.99 -61.81
N ALA A 635 18.70 10.95 -60.70
CA ALA A 635 19.50 9.79 -60.30
C ALA A 635 18.97 9.26 -58.96
N ARG A 636 18.36 8.08 -59.01
CA ARG A 636 17.94 7.31 -57.83
C ARG A 636 19.16 6.56 -57.29
N GLY A 637 19.65 6.94 -56.12
CA GLY A 637 20.68 6.18 -55.42
C GLY A 637 20.05 5.12 -54.53
N SER A 638 19.86 3.90 -55.06
CA SER A 638 19.69 2.72 -54.20
C SER A 638 21.05 2.36 -53.59
N ALA A 639 21.07 1.72 -52.42
CA ALA A 639 22.24 0.92 -52.03
C ALA A 639 22.55 -0.01 -53.22
N VAL A 640 23.69 0.23 -53.88
CA VAL A 640 24.07 -0.50 -55.07
C VAL A 640 24.44 -1.91 -54.62
N SER A 641 24.08 -2.92 -55.40
CA SER A 641 24.38 -4.32 -55.08
C SER A 641 25.85 -4.46 -54.69
N GLY A 642 26.11 -4.78 -53.43
CA GLY A 642 27.46 -4.92 -52.86
C GLY A 642 27.89 -3.87 -51.81
N GLY A 643 27.05 -2.90 -51.43
CA GLY A 643 27.31 -2.01 -50.29
C GLY A 643 26.84 -2.64 -48.96
N SER A 644 27.74 -2.80 -47.98
CA SER A 644 27.34 -3.12 -46.60
C SER A 644 26.95 -1.84 -45.86
N CYS A 645 25.77 -1.85 -45.24
CA CYS A 645 25.28 -0.76 -44.43
C CYS A 645 24.54 -1.34 -43.22
N THR A 646 24.72 -0.73 -42.06
CA THR A 646 24.17 -1.16 -40.78
C THR A 646 23.57 0.03 -40.05
N VAL A 647 22.37 -0.15 -39.53
CA VAL A 647 21.64 0.85 -38.74
C VAL A 647 21.30 0.26 -37.38
N LYS A 648 21.75 0.90 -36.32
CA LYS A 648 21.42 0.61 -34.92
C LYS A 648 20.38 1.62 -34.47
N VAL A 649 19.22 1.16 -34.01
CA VAL A 649 18.10 2.01 -33.59
C VAL A 649 17.78 1.75 -32.12
N LYS A 650 17.54 2.82 -31.37
CA LYS A 650 17.01 2.83 -30.00
C LYS A 650 15.77 3.71 -29.96
N ILE A 651 14.64 3.11 -29.61
CA ILE A 651 13.36 3.80 -29.44
C ILE A 651 13.08 3.90 -27.95
N THR A 652 12.77 5.11 -27.50
CA THR A 652 12.33 5.43 -26.14
C THR A 652 10.89 5.96 -26.18
N ASP A 653 10.32 6.21 -25.01
CA ASP A 653 9.03 6.87 -24.86
C ASP A 653 8.99 8.32 -25.39
N THR A 654 10.17 8.96 -25.53
CA THR A 654 10.29 10.40 -25.82
C THR A 654 11.07 10.68 -27.10
N ALA A 655 11.78 9.71 -27.66
CA ALA A 655 12.61 9.90 -28.85
C ALA A 655 12.94 8.59 -29.58
N VAL A 656 13.29 8.73 -30.87
CA VAL A 656 13.95 7.72 -31.69
C VAL A 656 15.38 8.20 -31.94
N GLU A 657 16.38 7.40 -31.55
CA GLU A 657 17.79 7.70 -31.78
C GLU A 657 18.54 6.51 -32.35
N GLY A 658 19.69 6.72 -32.97
CA GLY A 658 20.46 5.61 -33.50
C GLY A 658 21.71 6.01 -34.27
N VAL A 659 22.44 4.99 -34.70
CA VAL A 659 23.68 5.11 -35.47
C VAL A 659 23.53 4.39 -36.80
N PHE A 660 24.09 4.94 -37.85
CA PHE A 660 24.18 4.30 -39.16
C PHE A 660 25.61 4.40 -39.70
N SER A 661 26.03 3.38 -40.42
CA SER A 661 27.31 3.35 -41.13
C SER A 661 27.11 2.60 -42.44
N GLY A 662 27.75 3.04 -43.52
CA GLY A 662 27.64 2.36 -44.80
C GLY A 662 28.40 3.04 -45.92
N THR A 663 28.68 2.26 -46.97
CA THR A 663 29.25 2.82 -48.21
C THR A 663 28.14 3.20 -49.16
N LEU A 664 28.06 4.46 -49.54
CA LEU A 664 27.13 4.97 -50.55
C LEU A 664 27.89 5.24 -51.85
N SER A 665 27.55 4.53 -52.91
CA SER A 665 28.03 4.88 -54.26
C SER A 665 27.09 5.88 -54.91
N SER A 666 27.62 7.03 -55.31
CA SER A 666 26.90 7.96 -56.18
C SER A 666 26.78 7.39 -57.59
N PHE A 667 25.75 7.83 -58.33
CA PHE A 667 25.53 7.46 -59.73
C PHE A 667 26.69 7.89 -60.66
N LEU A 668 27.52 8.85 -60.23
CA LEU A 668 28.71 9.31 -60.95
C LEU A 668 29.95 8.44 -60.68
N GLY A 669 29.80 7.30 -59.99
CA GLY A 669 30.90 6.36 -59.71
C GLY A 669 31.78 6.74 -58.53
N ALA A 670 31.58 7.91 -57.90
CA ALA A 670 32.25 8.25 -56.65
C ALA A 670 31.62 7.47 -55.49
N LYS A 671 32.44 6.71 -54.75
CA LYS A 671 32.06 6.03 -53.52
C LYS A 671 32.27 6.98 -52.35
N ASN A 672 31.18 7.41 -51.73
CA ASN A 672 31.21 8.17 -50.49
C ASN A 672 31.03 7.17 -49.33
N VAL A 673 32.02 7.06 -48.45
CA VAL A 673 31.97 6.18 -47.28
C VAL A 673 31.44 6.99 -46.10
N ILE A 674 30.27 6.63 -45.60
CA ILE A 674 29.79 7.11 -44.30
C ILE A 674 30.39 6.21 -43.23
N SER A 675 31.44 6.68 -42.57
CA SER A 675 32.13 5.91 -41.53
C SER A 675 31.28 5.77 -40.28
N ALA A 676 30.56 6.83 -39.90
CA ALA A 676 29.53 6.81 -38.86
C ALA A 676 28.63 8.06 -38.96
N GLY A 677 27.32 7.86 -38.79
CA GLY A 677 26.32 8.90 -38.62
C GLY A 677 25.42 8.59 -37.44
N TYR A 678 24.98 9.61 -36.71
CA TYR A 678 24.03 9.53 -35.62
C TYR A 678 22.77 10.33 -35.99
N PHE A 679 21.61 9.83 -35.59
CA PHE A 679 20.34 10.53 -35.74
C PHE A 679 19.57 10.58 -34.42
N TYR A 680 18.79 11.64 -34.26
CA TYR A 680 17.91 11.86 -33.13
C TYR A 680 16.61 12.50 -33.61
N HIS A 681 15.47 11.95 -33.19
CA HIS A 681 14.16 12.50 -33.49
C HIS A 681 13.30 12.48 -32.22
N PRO A 682 12.94 13.65 -31.66
CA PRO A 682 12.00 13.69 -30.55
C PRO A 682 10.61 13.25 -31.02
N LEU A 683 9.98 12.36 -30.27
CA LEU A 683 8.58 11.99 -30.52
C LEU A 683 7.69 13.08 -29.94
N ALA A 684 6.83 13.66 -30.77
CA ALA A 684 5.76 14.51 -30.27
C ALA A 684 4.85 13.66 -29.37
N LYS A 685 4.61 14.12 -28.14
CA LYS A 685 3.60 13.53 -27.25
C LYS A 685 2.19 13.71 -27.79
#